data_AF-A0A9P7KNC2-F1
#
_entry.id   AF-A0A9P7KNC2-F1
#
_cell.length_a   1.000
_cell.length_b   1.000
_cell.length_c   1.000
_cell.angle_alpha   90.00
_cell.angle_beta   90.00
_cell.angle_gamma   90.00
#
_symmetry.space_group_name_H-M   'P 1'
#
loop_
_entity.id
_entity.type
_entity.pdbx_description
1 polymer ?
#
loop_
_entity_poly.entity_id
_entity_poly.type
_entity_poly.pdbx_seq_one_letter_code
_entity_poly.pdbx_strand_id
1 'polypeptide(L)'
;MSHINATAGPSKPTTKNEPPPSMSDILLSPLNELQALSHTLFLSLSPAQTKPPPAPPLSAFLECDKALCAAINLANKHQIKQRRIDALEQEILDLEARWREIASALETGKRELEEMIAEGEERIRAIDQAKRAAIPYPELLAYAQSISAFTSAPPNMPDLTLPGQPPPPLFFPPFPNEEKMRRGRLNTEAPLGLLGETHSVGRHFQGNLERILESIAIAKERGATLRVGPELEIPGYGCLDHFLEGDTVLHSWEVLAKILSSEEAMGIVCDIGMPVVHKNVIYNCRVIIHDRQILLIRPKMWMANDGNYRELRYFTPWAKHRQWEDHYLPRIIQAVTKQTKVPFGDAVVSTLDTCFGVELCEELFTPASPHILMGLDGVEIFTNSSGSHHELRKMYTRVELIKEATLKLGGIYLYANQQGCDGDRLYYDGCAMIAVNGKIVAQGSQFSLNDVEVVSATIDIEDVRAHRAKSSRSMQAASAERYHRIEVPFALTRGKFDEINEEDLVGIIGHKAFNVRFHTPEEEIALGPACWLWDYLRRSRTQGYFIPLSGGIDSCATAVIVYSMCRLVCEAGRRGDEAVIADARRITGEPDDSTYIPSNPKEFANRIFHTCYMGTENSSAETRMRAKQLSKAIGAYHVDLNMDSVVTAVRTLFGLVTGAQPRFRSQGGSNAENLALQNIQARLRMMLSYMFAQLLPWVRQKSGGLLVLGSANVDESFLTAVPTAELEPITKNYVQSDEADMGMTYDELSVFGRLRKVEKCGPYSTFTKLIHEWGAALSPLQIAEKVKLFFFEHARNRHKMTTLTPSYHAESYSPDDNRFDLRPFLYPSRFPWQFRKIDEVAAALPDRSIQNIVDKDKIE
;
A
#
# COMPACT_ATOMS: atom_id res chain seq x y z
N MET A 1 -55.58 29.21 -7.81
CA MET A 1 -55.62 30.67 -7.58
C MET A 1 -54.60 31.34 -8.49
N SER A 2 -55.01 32.42 -9.17
CA SER A 2 -54.22 33.45 -9.88
C SER A 2 -53.19 33.01 -10.93
N HIS A 3 -53.52 33.12 -12.22
CA HIS A 3 -53.13 34.21 -13.17
C HIS A 3 -51.61 34.20 -13.49
N ILE A 4 -51.19 34.03 -14.75
CA ILE A 4 -51.16 35.11 -15.77
C ILE A 4 -51.33 34.54 -17.19
N ASN A 5 -51.99 35.35 -18.02
CA ASN A 5 -52.53 35.12 -19.36
C ASN A 5 -51.55 35.46 -20.51
N ALA A 6 -51.99 35.03 -21.71
CA ALA A 6 -51.87 35.70 -23.02
C ALA A 6 -50.58 35.41 -23.83
N THR A 7 -50.59 35.27 -25.16
CA THR A 7 -51.46 35.85 -26.19
C THR A 7 -51.38 35.03 -27.51
N ALA A 8 -52.37 35.25 -28.38
CA ALA A 8 -52.63 34.53 -29.62
C ALA A 8 -52.17 35.28 -30.90
N GLY A 9 -52.04 34.51 -32.00
CA GLY A 9 -52.20 34.94 -33.40
C GLY A 9 -50.91 35.02 -34.23
N PRO A 10 -50.94 34.96 -35.59
CA PRO A 10 -52.11 35.03 -36.48
C PRO A 10 -52.15 33.96 -37.62
N SER A 11 -53.19 34.07 -38.44
CA SER A 11 -53.65 33.22 -39.54
C SER A 11 -52.75 33.15 -40.79
N LYS A 12 -52.80 31.98 -41.44
CA LYS A 12 -52.15 31.63 -42.72
C LYS A 12 -52.72 32.39 -43.93
N PRO A 13 -51.89 32.75 -44.94
CA PRO A 13 -52.32 32.86 -46.32
C PRO A 13 -52.09 31.53 -47.06
N THR A 14 -53.09 31.11 -47.83
CA THR A 14 -53.09 29.97 -48.74
C THR A 14 -52.29 30.30 -50.01
N THR A 15 -51.14 29.67 -50.20
CA THR A 15 -50.51 29.49 -51.52
C THR A 15 -50.41 28.00 -51.80
N LYS A 16 -50.71 27.61 -53.04
CA LYS A 16 -50.84 26.22 -53.50
C LYS A 16 -49.58 25.42 -53.14
N ASN A 17 -49.75 24.37 -52.33
CA ASN A 17 -48.73 23.37 -52.04
C ASN A 17 -48.49 22.51 -53.30
N GLU A 18 -47.54 22.91 -54.13
CA GLU A 18 -46.79 21.91 -54.90
C GLU A 18 -45.70 21.35 -53.97
N PRO A 19 -45.53 20.01 -53.88
CA PRO A 19 -44.45 19.44 -53.08
C PRO A 19 -43.11 20.00 -53.58
N PRO A 20 -42.18 20.34 -52.67
CA PRO A 20 -40.86 20.81 -53.08
C PRO A 20 -40.23 19.75 -53.99
N PRO A 21 -39.57 20.15 -55.10
CA PRO A 21 -39.00 19.21 -56.06
C PRO A 21 -38.03 18.28 -55.35
N SER A 22 -38.07 16.99 -55.67
CA SER A 22 -37.16 16.02 -55.05
C SER A 22 -35.71 16.37 -55.42
N MET A 23 -34.74 15.95 -54.61
CA MET A 23 -33.33 16.14 -55.00
C MET A 23 -33.00 15.49 -56.34
N SER A 24 -33.71 14.42 -56.70
CA SER A 24 -33.60 13.80 -58.02
C SER A 24 -34.06 14.75 -59.12
N ASP A 25 -35.20 15.43 -58.94
CA ASP A 25 -35.72 16.42 -59.90
C ASP A 25 -34.78 17.63 -60.05
N ILE A 26 -34.23 18.10 -58.92
CA ILE A 26 -33.29 19.24 -58.87
C ILE A 26 -31.98 18.92 -59.60
N LEU A 27 -31.50 17.68 -59.55
CA LEU A 27 -30.29 17.24 -60.23
C LEU A 27 -30.53 16.90 -61.71
N LEU A 28 -31.65 16.26 -62.02
CA LEU A 28 -31.97 15.82 -63.38
C LEU A 28 -32.33 16.99 -64.31
N SER A 29 -32.94 18.05 -63.79
CA SER A 29 -33.33 19.22 -64.59
C SER A 29 -32.16 19.85 -65.38
N PRO A 30 -31.05 20.29 -64.75
CA PRO A 30 -29.91 20.85 -65.48
C PRO A 30 -29.15 19.80 -66.31
N LEU A 31 -29.15 18.52 -65.93
CA LEU A 31 -28.54 17.46 -66.75
C LEU A 31 -29.29 17.25 -68.07
N ASN A 32 -30.62 17.23 -68.02
CA ASN A 32 -31.47 17.12 -69.21
C ASN A 32 -31.31 18.34 -70.12
N GLU A 33 -31.19 19.53 -69.54
CA GLU A 33 -30.95 20.77 -70.27
C GLU A 33 -29.56 20.78 -70.95
N LEU A 34 -28.52 20.32 -70.25
CA LEU A 34 -27.18 20.15 -70.80
C LEU A 34 -27.17 19.15 -71.97
N GLN A 35 -27.91 18.04 -71.84
CA GLN A 35 -28.04 17.04 -72.90
C GLN A 35 -28.75 17.62 -74.14
N ALA A 36 -29.82 18.39 -73.94
CA ALA A 36 -30.54 19.05 -75.02
C ALA A 36 -29.68 20.11 -75.74
N LEU A 37 -28.94 20.93 -74.99
CA LEU A 37 -28.01 21.91 -75.53
C LEU A 37 -26.87 21.26 -76.32
N SER A 38 -26.27 20.20 -75.77
CA SER A 38 -25.20 19.45 -76.42
C SER A 38 -25.67 18.80 -77.72
N HIS A 39 -26.85 18.17 -77.71
CA HIS A 39 -27.43 17.57 -78.91
C HIS A 39 -27.70 18.63 -80.00
N THR A 40 -28.21 19.81 -79.62
CA THR A 40 -28.45 20.92 -80.55
C THR A 40 -27.14 21.47 -81.15
N LEU A 41 -26.07 21.56 -80.34
CA LEU A 41 -24.75 21.94 -80.82
C LEU A 41 -24.20 20.92 -81.84
N PHE A 42 -24.28 19.63 -81.55
CA PHE A 42 -23.85 18.58 -82.49
C PHE A 42 -24.63 18.61 -83.81
N LEU A 43 -25.95 18.83 -83.76
CA LEU A 43 -26.77 18.98 -84.96
C LEU A 43 -26.37 20.21 -85.79
N SER A 44 -26.02 21.33 -85.12
CA SER A 44 -25.57 22.55 -85.81
C SER A 44 -24.24 22.40 -86.55
N LEU A 45 -23.41 21.43 -86.14
CA LEU A 45 -22.09 21.14 -86.71
C LEU A 45 -22.11 20.02 -87.77
N SER A 46 -23.26 19.38 -87.99
CA SER A 46 -23.37 18.24 -88.91
C SER A 46 -23.48 18.68 -90.37
N PRO A 47 -22.59 18.23 -91.28
CA PRO A 47 -22.55 18.66 -92.67
C PRO A 47 -23.69 18.12 -93.55
N ALA A 48 -24.56 17.25 -93.03
CA ALA A 48 -25.58 16.53 -93.80
C ALA A 48 -26.99 17.18 -93.79
N GLN A 49 -27.19 18.37 -93.20
CA GLN A 49 -28.51 19.02 -93.13
C GLN A 49 -28.60 20.28 -94.00
N THR A 50 -29.63 20.34 -94.86
CA THR A 50 -29.88 21.43 -95.82
C THR A 50 -30.28 22.77 -95.16
N LYS A 51 -30.53 22.80 -93.85
CA LYS A 51 -30.64 23.99 -92.97
C LYS A 51 -30.38 23.58 -91.50
N PRO A 52 -29.15 23.68 -90.98
CA PRO A 52 -28.86 23.32 -89.59
C PRO A 52 -29.50 24.32 -88.60
N PRO A 53 -29.92 23.87 -87.39
CA PRO A 53 -30.41 24.77 -86.35
C PRO A 53 -29.28 25.71 -85.89
N PRO A 54 -29.59 26.95 -85.45
CA PRO A 54 -28.57 27.88 -84.97
C PRO A 54 -27.84 27.27 -83.77
N ALA A 55 -26.51 27.42 -83.75
CA ALA A 55 -25.70 26.94 -82.64
C ALA A 55 -26.17 27.60 -81.33
N PRO A 56 -26.34 26.83 -80.24
CA PRO A 56 -26.73 27.40 -78.95
C PRO A 56 -25.68 28.43 -78.49
N PRO A 57 -26.09 29.57 -77.92
CA PRO A 57 -25.15 30.54 -77.41
C PRO A 57 -24.37 29.96 -76.23
N LEU A 58 -23.08 30.28 -76.13
CA LEU A 58 -22.20 29.83 -75.04
C LEU A 58 -22.75 30.20 -73.64
N SER A 59 -23.52 31.30 -73.55
CA SER A 59 -24.19 31.73 -72.33
C SER A 59 -25.16 30.69 -71.77
N ALA A 60 -25.86 29.93 -72.62
CA ALA A 60 -26.81 28.91 -72.18
C ALA A 60 -26.11 27.71 -71.50
N PHE A 61 -24.94 27.30 -72.02
CA PHE A 61 -24.12 26.27 -71.37
C PHE A 61 -23.57 26.75 -70.02
N LEU A 62 -23.16 28.02 -69.92
CA LEU A 62 -22.69 28.60 -68.66
C LEU A 62 -23.81 28.72 -67.60
N GLU A 63 -25.04 29.02 -68.02
CA GLU A 63 -26.19 29.04 -67.11
C GLU A 63 -26.55 27.63 -66.63
N CYS A 64 -26.55 26.65 -67.54
CA CYS A 64 -26.77 25.25 -67.21
C CYS A 64 -25.71 24.70 -66.25
N ASP A 65 -24.43 25.03 -66.45
CA ASP A 65 -23.32 24.65 -65.57
C ASP A 65 -23.47 25.28 -64.17
N LYS A 66 -23.82 26.57 -64.09
CA LYS A 66 -24.13 27.23 -62.82
C LYS A 66 -25.29 26.56 -62.08
N ALA A 67 -26.35 26.20 -62.79
CA ALA A 67 -27.51 25.52 -62.22
C ALA A 67 -27.15 24.12 -61.69
N LEU A 68 -26.36 23.35 -62.44
CA LEU A 68 -25.85 22.05 -62.02
C LEU A 68 -24.95 22.17 -60.79
N CYS A 69 -24.03 23.13 -60.77
CA CYS A 69 -23.16 23.40 -59.62
C CYS A 69 -23.97 23.73 -58.36
N ALA A 70 -25.02 24.55 -58.48
CA ALA A 70 -25.92 24.87 -57.37
C ALA A 70 -26.67 23.62 -56.86
N ALA A 71 -27.17 22.77 -57.77
CA ALA A 71 -27.86 21.52 -57.44
C ALA A 71 -26.93 20.52 -56.71
N ILE A 72 -25.70 20.35 -57.17
CA ILE A 72 -24.68 19.49 -56.54
C ILE A 72 -24.32 19.99 -55.14
N ASN A 73 -24.13 21.30 -54.98
CA ASN A 73 -23.84 21.91 -53.68
C ASN A 73 -24.99 21.68 -52.68
N LEU A 74 -26.24 21.76 -53.14
CA LEU A 74 -27.41 21.46 -52.32
C LEU A 74 -27.47 19.97 -51.95
N ALA A 75 -27.19 19.06 -52.90
CA ALA A 75 -27.13 17.62 -52.66
C ALA A 75 -26.08 17.27 -51.60
N ASN A 76 -24.88 17.86 -51.67
CA ASN A 76 -23.83 17.67 -50.66
C ASN A 76 -24.29 18.13 -49.27
N LYS A 77 -24.95 19.29 -49.16
CA LYS A 77 -25.51 19.78 -47.89
C LYS A 77 -26.56 18.82 -47.33
N HIS A 78 -27.42 18.27 -48.18
CA HIS A 78 -28.43 17.28 -47.76
C HIS A 78 -27.78 15.97 -47.31
N GLN A 79 -26.75 15.49 -48.01
CA GLN A 79 -26.05 14.26 -47.64
C GLN A 79 -25.35 14.37 -46.28
N ILE A 80 -24.72 15.52 -45.98
CA ILE A 80 -24.12 15.79 -44.66
C ILE A 80 -25.18 15.76 -43.56
N LYS A 81 -26.35 16.38 -43.81
CA LYS A 81 -27.47 16.35 -42.86
C LYS A 81 -28.02 14.95 -42.65
N GLN A 82 -28.18 14.17 -43.73
CA GLN A 82 -28.68 12.80 -43.66
C GLN A 82 -27.75 11.92 -42.82
N ARG A 83 -26.44 11.96 -43.05
CA ARG A 83 -25.46 11.21 -42.23
C ARG A 83 -25.54 11.58 -40.74
N ARG A 84 -25.82 12.85 -40.43
CA ARG A 84 -26.00 13.29 -39.04
C ARG A 84 -27.31 12.77 -38.44
N ILE A 85 -28.38 12.69 -39.23
CA ILE A 85 -29.66 12.08 -38.80
C ILE A 85 -29.46 10.60 -38.53
N ASP A 86 -28.82 9.86 -39.44
CA ASP A 86 -28.58 8.42 -39.28
C ASP A 86 -27.71 8.14 -38.04
N ALA A 87 -26.71 8.98 -37.76
CA ALA A 87 -25.88 8.87 -36.56
C ALA A 87 -26.67 9.15 -35.27
N LEU A 88 -27.54 10.16 -35.26
CA LEU A 88 -28.40 10.46 -34.11
C LEU A 88 -29.43 9.36 -33.87
N GLU A 89 -29.94 8.74 -34.93
CA GLU A 89 -30.88 7.60 -34.83
C GLU A 89 -30.21 6.40 -34.16
N GLN A 90 -28.96 6.08 -34.52
CA GLN A 90 -28.17 5.06 -33.83
C GLN A 90 -27.88 5.41 -32.36
N GLU A 91 -27.53 6.67 -32.08
CA GLU A 91 -27.31 7.13 -30.70
C GLU A 91 -28.58 6.98 -29.84
N ILE A 92 -29.76 7.28 -30.38
CA ILE A 92 -31.04 7.09 -29.70
C ILE A 92 -31.30 5.61 -29.42
N LEU A 93 -31.05 4.71 -30.38
CA LEU A 93 -31.21 3.26 -30.19
C LEU A 93 -30.28 2.71 -29.11
N ASP A 94 -29.02 3.16 -29.09
CA ASP A 94 -28.04 2.77 -28.05
C ASP A 94 -28.46 3.29 -26.66
N LEU A 95 -28.95 4.53 -26.58
CA LEU A 95 -29.46 5.09 -25.33
C LEU A 95 -30.70 4.35 -24.84
N GLU A 96 -31.60 3.94 -25.73
CA GLU A 96 -32.78 3.15 -25.38
C GLU A 96 -32.40 1.76 -24.86
N ALA A 97 -31.39 1.11 -25.48
CA ALA A 97 -30.86 -0.16 -25.00
C ALA A 97 -30.28 -0.03 -23.58
N ARG A 98 -29.44 1.00 -23.34
CA ARG A 98 -28.90 1.28 -22.00
C ARG A 98 -29.99 1.58 -20.97
N TRP A 99 -31.02 2.32 -21.35
CA TRP A 99 -32.14 2.62 -20.46
C TRP A 99 -32.86 1.34 -20.01
N ARG A 100 -33.10 0.40 -20.93
CA ARG A 100 -33.70 -0.90 -20.62
C ARG A 100 -32.83 -1.75 -19.69
N GLU A 101 -31.52 -1.73 -19.88
CA GLU A 101 -30.58 -2.41 -18.97
C GLU A 101 -30.63 -1.82 -17.55
N ILE A 102 -30.61 -0.49 -17.43
CA ILE A 102 -30.71 0.21 -16.13
C ILE A 102 -32.04 -0.12 -15.44
N ALA A 103 -33.15 -0.10 -16.18
CA ALA A 103 -34.46 -0.45 -15.63
C ALA A 103 -34.51 -1.89 -15.12
N SER A 104 -33.92 -2.84 -15.86
CA SER A 104 -33.83 -4.24 -15.42
C SER A 104 -32.95 -4.43 -14.19
N ALA A 105 -31.83 -3.69 -14.11
CA ALA A 105 -30.93 -3.72 -12.96
C ALA A 105 -31.61 -3.13 -11.71
N LEU A 106 -32.36 -2.04 -11.85
CA LEU A 106 -33.12 -1.42 -10.75
C LEU A 106 -34.21 -2.35 -10.23
N GLU A 107 -34.94 -3.05 -11.10
CA GLU A 107 -35.98 -3.99 -10.67
C GLU A 107 -35.37 -5.21 -9.95
N THR A 108 -34.21 -5.67 -10.40
CA THR A 108 -33.46 -6.75 -9.73
C THR A 108 -32.98 -6.30 -8.34
N GLY A 109 -32.36 -5.13 -8.25
CA GLY A 109 -31.91 -4.55 -6.98
C GLY A 109 -33.06 -4.28 -6.01
N LYS A 110 -34.24 -3.89 -6.51
CA LYS A 110 -35.45 -3.74 -5.69
C LYS A 110 -35.87 -5.08 -5.06
N ARG A 111 -35.92 -6.17 -5.83
CA ARG A 111 -36.25 -7.51 -5.29
C ARG A 111 -35.25 -7.97 -4.22
N GLU A 112 -33.96 -7.76 -4.47
CA GLU A 112 -32.91 -8.09 -3.49
C GLU A 112 -33.07 -7.29 -2.20
N LEU A 113 -33.41 -6.00 -2.30
CA LEU A 113 -33.66 -5.14 -1.14
C LEU A 113 -34.90 -5.58 -0.35
N GLU A 114 -35.97 -5.96 -1.03
CA GLU A 114 -37.18 -6.49 -0.40
C GLU A 114 -36.90 -7.80 0.35
N GLU A 115 -36.10 -8.70 -0.21
CA GLU A 115 -35.65 -9.93 0.46
C GLU A 115 -34.78 -9.62 1.69
N MET A 116 -33.84 -8.67 1.60
CA MET A 116 -33.01 -8.25 2.74
C MET A 116 -33.84 -7.60 3.86
N ILE A 117 -34.85 -6.81 3.51
CA ILE A 117 -35.76 -6.22 4.51
C ILE A 117 -36.55 -7.32 5.22
N ALA A 118 -37.06 -8.31 4.50
CA ALA A 118 -37.79 -9.44 5.08
C ALA A 118 -36.90 -10.25 6.05
N GLU A 119 -35.65 -10.53 5.68
CA GLU A 119 -34.68 -11.20 6.55
C GLU A 119 -34.34 -10.33 7.78
N GLY A 120 -34.21 -9.01 7.58
CA GLY A 120 -34.00 -8.05 8.66
C GLY A 120 -35.13 -8.05 9.70
N GLU A 121 -36.38 -8.07 9.25
CA GLU A 121 -37.56 -8.14 10.13
C GLU A 121 -37.64 -9.47 10.90
N GLU A 122 -37.21 -10.58 10.30
CA GLU A 122 -37.12 -11.88 10.99
C GLU A 122 -36.01 -11.87 12.06
N ARG A 123 -34.84 -11.29 11.76
CA ARG A 123 -33.75 -11.11 12.73
C ARG A 123 -34.14 -10.19 13.88
N ILE A 124 -34.86 -9.09 13.62
CA ILE A 124 -35.36 -8.19 14.68
C ILE A 124 -36.31 -8.96 15.61
N ARG A 125 -37.23 -9.77 15.05
CA ARG A 125 -38.12 -10.63 15.85
C ARG A 125 -37.34 -11.63 16.71
N ALA A 126 -36.30 -12.26 16.16
CA ALA A 126 -35.44 -13.18 16.91
C ALA A 126 -34.65 -12.46 18.02
N ILE A 127 -34.17 -11.25 17.78
CA ILE A 127 -33.47 -10.42 18.78
C ILE A 127 -34.43 -10.01 19.90
N ASP A 128 -35.66 -9.61 19.60
CA ASP A 128 -36.65 -9.26 20.62
C ASP A 128 -37.08 -10.47 21.45
N GLN A 129 -37.20 -11.64 20.83
CA GLN A 129 -37.44 -12.89 21.54
C GLN A 129 -36.26 -13.26 22.46
N ALA A 130 -35.01 -13.08 21.99
CA ALA A 130 -33.81 -13.28 22.79
C ALA A 130 -33.70 -12.27 23.94
N LYS A 131 -34.07 -11.00 23.74
CA LYS A 131 -34.12 -9.98 24.79
C LYS A 131 -35.16 -10.30 25.86
N ARG A 132 -36.33 -10.82 25.46
CA ARG A 132 -37.38 -11.26 26.40
C ARG A 132 -37.00 -12.53 27.17
N ALA A 133 -36.19 -13.40 26.55
CA ALA A 133 -35.64 -14.60 27.17
C ALA A 133 -34.31 -14.35 27.91
N ALA A 134 -33.78 -13.12 27.87
CA ALA A 134 -32.51 -12.79 28.50
C ALA A 134 -32.68 -12.79 30.02
N ILE A 135 -31.81 -13.55 30.68
CA ILE A 135 -31.69 -13.56 32.14
C ILE A 135 -31.31 -12.14 32.58
N PRO A 136 -31.98 -11.55 33.59
CA PRO A 136 -31.66 -10.22 34.10
C PRO A 136 -30.16 -10.07 34.42
N TYR A 137 -29.56 -8.96 33.97
CA TYR A 137 -28.15 -8.65 34.18
C TYR A 137 -27.66 -8.85 35.63
N PRO A 138 -28.43 -8.51 36.69
CA PRO A 138 -28.01 -8.78 38.06
C PRO A 138 -27.88 -10.26 38.41
N GLU A 139 -28.75 -11.13 37.86
CA GLU A 139 -28.69 -12.58 38.07
C GLU A 139 -27.51 -13.20 37.31
N LEU A 140 -27.25 -12.73 36.08
CA LEU A 140 -26.07 -13.11 35.33
C LEU A 140 -24.78 -12.64 36.00
N LEU A 141 -24.75 -11.44 36.59
CA LEU A 141 -23.59 -10.94 37.33
C LEU A 141 -23.37 -11.71 38.63
N ALA A 142 -24.44 -11.98 39.38
CA ALA A 142 -24.37 -12.75 40.62
C ALA A 142 -23.89 -14.19 40.34
N TYR A 143 -24.41 -14.81 39.27
CA TYR A 143 -23.94 -16.10 38.82
C TYR A 143 -22.49 -16.01 38.34
N ALA A 144 -22.14 -15.09 37.44
CA ALA A 144 -20.78 -14.92 36.92
C ALA A 144 -19.75 -14.62 38.01
N GLN A 145 -20.07 -13.81 39.02
CA GLN A 145 -19.22 -13.59 40.20
C GLN A 145 -19.08 -14.84 41.07
N SER A 146 -20.13 -15.66 41.16
CA SER A 146 -20.08 -16.92 41.91
C SER A 146 -19.20 -17.98 41.23
N ILE A 147 -19.16 -18.01 39.89
CA ILE A 147 -18.30 -18.92 39.11
C ILE A 147 -16.96 -18.29 38.69
N SER A 148 -16.75 -16.97 38.76
CA SER A 148 -15.49 -16.34 38.32
C SER A 148 -14.27 -16.76 39.14
N ALA A 149 -14.50 -17.31 40.34
CA ALA A 149 -13.45 -17.90 41.16
C ALA A 149 -13.03 -19.32 40.69
N PHE A 150 -13.75 -19.93 39.73
CA PHE A 150 -13.54 -21.31 39.31
C PHE A 150 -13.64 -21.48 37.78
N THR A 151 -12.69 -22.19 37.17
CA THR A 151 -12.70 -22.44 35.71
C THR A 151 -13.62 -23.61 35.29
N SER A 152 -14.26 -24.30 36.25
CA SER A 152 -15.28 -25.35 36.06
C SER A 152 -16.08 -25.57 37.35
N ALA A 153 -17.33 -26.04 37.28
CA ALA A 153 -18.12 -26.37 38.46
C ALA A 153 -17.48 -27.56 39.24
N PRO A 154 -17.10 -27.40 40.53
CA PRO A 154 -16.45 -28.48 41.28
C PRO A 154 -17.44 -29.62 41.56
N PRO A 155 -17.03 -30.89 41.42
CA PRO A 155 -17.83 -32.00 41.94
C PRO A 155 -17.77 -31.93 43.47
N ASN A 156 -18.92 -31.68 44.11
CA ASN A 156 -19.13 -31.55 45.57
C ASN A 156 -19.06 -30.13 46.17
N MET A 157 -19.67 -29.13 45.52
CA MET A 157 -20.01 -27.87 46.19
C MET A 157 -21.09 -28.11 47.27
N PRO A 158 -20.83 -27.77 48.56
CA PRO A 158 -21.85 -27.84 49.60
C PRO A 158 -22.94 -26.77 49.37
N ASP A 159 -24.16 -27.06 49.80
CA ASP A 159 -25.32 -26.17 49.66
C ASP A 159 -25.14 -24.87 50.47
N LEU A 160 -25.00 -23.76 49.76
CA LEU A 160 -24.76 -22.41 50.31
C LEU A 160 -26.00 -21.78 50.95
N THR A 161 -27.16 -22.45 50.94
CA THR A 161 -28.39 -21.95 51.56
C THR A 161 -28.46 -22.18 53.08
N LEU A 162 -27.48 -22.89 53.66
CA LEU A 162 -27.43 -23.20 55.09
C LEU A 162 -26.62 -22.16 55.89
N PRO A 163 -27.19 -21.51 56.94
CA PRO A 163 -26.45 -20.54 57.73
C PRO A 163 -25.34 -21.19 58.58
N GLY A 164 -24.13 -20.64 58.52
CA GLY A 164 -23.05 -20.95 59.48
C GLY A 164 -21.86 -21.78 58.95
N GLN A 165 -21.73 -22.01 57.65
CA GLN A 165 -20.53 -22.67 57.10
C GLN A 165 -19.38 -21.66 56.86
N PRO A 166 -18.11 -22.06 57.11
CA PRO A 166 -16.96 -21.23 56.80
C PRO A 166 -16.83 -21.03 55.28
N PRO A 167 -16.34 -19.85 54.83
CA PRO A 167 -16.13 -19.61 53.40
C PRO A 167 -15.13 -20.63 52.81
N PRO A 168 -15.35 -21.10 51.57
CA PRO A 168 -14.43 -22.05 50.95
C PRO A 168 -13.04 -21.43 50.81
N PRO A 169 -11.96 -22.23 50.97
CA PRO A 169 -10.61 -21.72 50.86
C PRO A 169 -10.36 -21.16 49.45
N LEU A 170 -9.80 -19.94 49.38
CA LEU A 170 -9.37 -19.30 48.15
C LEU A 170 -8.32 -20.17 47.45
N PHE A 171 -8.72 -20.81 46.35
CA PHE A 171 -7.84 -21.59 45.50
C PHE A 171 -7.07 -20.63 44.59
N PHE A 172 -5.79 -20.38 44.87
CA PHE A 172 -4.90 -19.74 43.88
C PHE A 172 -4.39 -20.84 42.93
N PRO A 173 -4.77 -20.85 41.64
CA PRO A 173 -4.30 -21.87 40.71
C PRO A 173 -2.80 -21.69 40.42
N PRO A 174 -2.00 -22.76 40.39
CA PRO A 174 -0.55 -22.69 40.13
C PRO A 174 -0.18 -22.55 38.63
N PHE A 175 -1.08 -22.10 37.76
CA PHE A 175 -0.85 -22.07 36.30
C PHE A 175 -1.21 -20.72 35.66
N PRO A 176 -0.44 -20.22 34.67
CA PRO A 176 -0.73 -18.97 33.97
C PRO A 176 -1.98 -19.10 33.08
N ASN A 177 -2.84 -18.08 33.05
CA ASN A 177 -3.98 -18.00 32.12
C ASN A 177 -3.51 -17.66 30.69
N GLU A 178 -4.38 -17.81 29.68
CA GLU A 178 -4.04 -17.58 28.27
C GLU A 178 -3.45 -16.19 28.01
N GLU A 179 -3.96 -15.17 28.69
CA GLU A 179 -3.42 -13.81 28.68
C GLU A 179 -1.97 -13.77 29.18
N LYS A 180 -1.65 -14.42 30.32
CA LYS A 180 -0.28 -14.56 30.85
C LYS A 180 0.61 -15.41 29.96
N MET A 181 0.07 -16.44 29.30
CA MET A 181 0.82 -17.26 28.33
C MET A 181 1.16 -16.48 27.06
N ARG A 182 0.22 -15.67 26.54
CA ARG A 182 0.43 -14.79 25.37
C ARG A 182 1.37 -13.62 25.67
N ARG A 183 1.34 -13.08 26.90
CA ARG A 183 2.19 -11.98 27.34
C ARG A 183 3.60 -12.40 27.80
N GLY A 184 3.82 -13.66 28.13
CA GLY A 184 5.15 -14.17 28.51
C GLY A 184 5.81 -13.42 29.69
N ARG A 185 7.15 -13.32 29.67
CA ARG A 185 7.97 -12.62 30.68
C ARG A 185 7.90 -11.08 30.63
N LEU A 186 6.96 -10.47 29.90
CA LEU A 186 6.75 -9.00 29.90
C LEU A 186 6.30 -8.43 31.28
N ASN A 187 6.32 -9.24 32.35
CA ASN A 187 5.78 -8.94 33.66
C ASN A 187 6.80 -9.11 34.82
N THR A 188 8.10 -9.25 34.53
CA THR A 188 9.14 -9.39 35.59
C THR A 188 9.80 -8.08 36.03
N GLU A 189 9.38 -6.94 35.48
CA GLU A 189 9.67 -5.62 36.05
C GLU A 189 8.44 -5.10 36.82
N ALA A 190 8.61 -4.00 37.57
CA ALA A 190 7.65 -3.44 38.53
C ALA A 190 6.18 -3.62 38.11
N PRO A 191 5.27 -3.93 39.07
CA PRO A 191 3.89 -4.30 38.77
C PRO A 191 3.26 -3.31 37.79
N LEU A 192 2.69 -3.84 36.70
CA LEU A 192 1.68 -3.13 35.91
C LEU A 192 0.64 -2.64 36.93
N GLY A 193 0.58 -1.33 37.12
CA GLY A 193 -0.26 -0.67 38.13
C GLY A 193 -1.74 -1.04 37.98
N LEU A 194 -2.54 -0.52 38.90
CA LEU A 194 -3.99 -0.71 38.90
C LEU A 194 -4.58 -0.44 37.50
N LEU A 195 -5.51 -1.31 37.07
CA LEU A 195 -6.21 -1.22 35.79
C LEU A 195 -6.76 0.21 35.59
N GLY A 196 -6.11 0.99 34.74
CA GLY A 196 -6.35 2.44 34.61
C GLY A 196 -5.10 3.31 34.55
N GLU A 197 -3.91 2.81 34.89
CA GLU A 197 -2.66 3.52 34.64
C GLU A 197 -2.13 3.24 33.23
N THR A 198 -2.46 4.16 32.33
CA THR A 198 -1.89 4.33 30.99
C THR A 198 -0.38 4.58 31.07
N HIS A 199 0.44 3.57 30.79
CA HIS A 199 1.85 3.78 30.41
C HIS A 199 1.95 4.18 28.92
N SER A 200 1.41 5.38 28.69
CA SER A 200 1.78 6.44 27.75
C SER A 200 2.12 6.10 26.28
N VAL A 201 1.10 6.27 25.45
CA VAL A 201 1.18 6.89 24.11
C VAL A 201 2.14 8.12 24.11
N GLY A 202 2.30 8.81 25.26
CA GLY A 202 3.25 9.91 25.48
C GLY A 202 4.76 9.63 25.32
N ARG A 203 5.27 8.38 25.41
CA ARG A 203 6.70 8.14 25.11
C ARG A 203 7.03 8.26 23.62
N HIS A 204 6.07 7.95 22.75
CA HIS A 204 6.23 8.11 21.29
C HIS A 204 6.21 9.59 20.91
N PHE A 205 5.27 10.37 21.45
CA PHE A 205 5.20 11.82 21.22
C PHE A 205 6.46 12.56 21.69
N GLN A 206 7.04 12.18 22.84
CA GLN A 206 8.28 12.79 23.32
C GLN A 206 9.47 12.50 22.39
N GLY A 207 9.67 11.24 21.99
CA GLY A 207 10.74 10.90 21.05
C GLY A 207 10.53 11.52 19.66
N ASN A 208 9.29 11.64 19.19
CA ASN A 208 8.99 12.30 17.92
C ASN A 208 9.25 13.81 18.00
N LEU A 209 8.86 14.47 19.10
CA LEU A 209 9.21 15.87 19.36
C LEU A 209 10.73 16.09 19.29
N GLU A 210 11.51 15.27 19.99
CA GLU A 210 12.97 15.37 20.02
C GLU A 210 13.57 15.25 18.62
N ARG A 211 13.15 14.24 17.83
CA ARG A 211 13.60 14.05 16.45
C ARG A 211 13.21 15.22 15.54
N ILE A 212 12.01 15.78 15.70
CA ILE A 212 11.56 16.94 14.93
C ILE A 212 12.44 18.14 15.25
N LEU A 213 12.65 18.46 16.53
CA LEU A 213 13.49 19.58 16.96
C LEU A 213 14.94 19.41 16.50
N GLU A 214 15.51 18.21 16.63
CA GLU A 214 16.85 17.88 16.13
C GLU A 214 16.96 18.11 14.62
N SER A 215 15.98 17.65 13.84
CA SER A 215 15.98 17.87 12.39
C SER A 215 15.87 19.36 12.00
N ILE A 216 15.14 20.16 12.77
CA ILE A 216 15.03 21.61 12.58
C ILE A 216 16.38 22.28 12.91
N ALA A 217 17.02 21.87 14.00
CA ALA A 217 18.33 22.38 14.40
C ALA A 217 19.40 22.08 13.34
N ILE A 218 19.47 20.84 12.85
CA ILE A 218 20.39 20.43 11.78
C ILE A 218 20.11 21.21 10.49
N ALA A 219 18.84 21.41 10.13
CA ALA A 219 18.48 22.19 8.95
C ALA A 219 18.97 23.65 9.06
N LYS A 220 18.78 24.30 10.21
CA LYS A 220 19.27 25.66 10.48
C LYS A 220 20.79 25.76 10.47
N GLU A 221 21.48 24.82 11.09
CA GLU A 221 22.94 24.74 11.11
C GLU A 221 23.50 24.69 9.69
N ARG A 222 22.84 23.93 8.80
CA ARG A 222 23.19 23.82 7.37
C ARG A 222 22.72 24.99 6.51
N GLY A 223 22.06 25.96 7.12
CA GLY A 223 21.68 27.18 6.45
C GLY A 223 20.27 27.22 5.86
N ALA A 224 19.46 26.19 6.06
CA ALA A 224 18.12 26.10 5.48
C ALA A 224 17.15 27.11 6.11
N THR A 225 16.23 27.62 5.29
CA THR A 225 15.15 28.55 5.66
C THR A 225 13.76 27.91 5.49
N LEU A 226 13.70 26.71 4.89
CA LEU A 226 12.51 25.87 4.78
C LEU A 226 12.87 24.42 5.15
N ARG A 227 12.16 23.83 6.11
CA ARG A 227 12.29 22.42 6.52
C ARG A 227 10.98 21.68 6.30
N VAL A 228 11.05 20.52 5.64
CA VAL A 228 9.91 19.65 5.37
C VAL A 228 10.06 18.35 6.14
N GLY A 229 9.08 18.02 6.98
CA GLY A 229 9.03 16.75 7.71
C GLY A 229 8.16 15.69 7.05
N PRO A 230 8.26 14.41 7.46
CA PRO A 230 7.40 13.32 6.98
C PRO A 230 5.92 13.51 7.32
N GLU A 231 5.06 12.74 6.63
CA GLU A 231 3.62 12.69 6.88
C GLU A 231 3.29 12.26 8.33
N LEU A 232 2.41 12.99 9.00
CA LEU A 232 1.99 12.69 10.38
C LEU A 232 3.16 12.48 11.37
N GLU A 233 4.28 13.18 11.19
CA GLU A 233 5.50 12.97 11.98
C GLU A 233 5.34 13.20 13.49
N ILE A 234 4.38 14.01 13.94
CA ILE A 234 4.15 14.25 15.38
C ILE A 234 3.67 12.96 16.07
N PRO A 235 2.54 12.33 15.68
CA PRO A 235 2.13 11.05 16.25
C PRO A 235 2.86 9.83 15.66
N GLY A 236 3.39 9.95 14.44
CA GLY A 236 3.79 8.84 13.58
C GLY A 236 2.66 8.43 12.63
N TYR A 237 2.99 7.97 11.43
CA TYR A 237 1.99 7.57 10.42
C TYR A 237 1.20 6.32 10.85
N GLY A 238 1.87 5.31 11.39
CA GLY A 238 1.32 3.99 11.75
C GLY A 238 0.48 3.93 13.04
N CYS A 239 -0.19 5.01 13.46
CA CYS A 239 -1.05 4.98 14.65
C CYS A 239 -2.35 4.16 14.45
N LEU A 240 -2.75 3.90 13.20
CA LEU A 240 -3.95 3.12 12.87
C LEU A 240 -5.20 3.67 13.59
N ASP A 241 -5.96 2.82 14.29
CA ASP A 241 -7.21 3.21 14.94
C ASP A 241 -7.02 4.18 16.12
N HIS A 242 -5.78 4.39 16.61
CA HIS A 242 -5.51 5.45 17.58
C HIS A 242 -5.82 6.85 17.02
N PHE A 243 -5.90 7.05 15.69
CA PHE A 243 -6.40 8.31 15.12
C PHE A 243 -7.87 8.59 15.44
N LEU A 244 -8.66 7.58 15.85
CA LEU A 244 -10.04 7.73 16.29
C LEU A 244 -10.13 8.12 17.78
N GLU A 245 -9.02 8.05 18.51
CA GLU A 245 -8.93 8.44 19.92
C GLU A 245 -8.60 9.94 20.02
N GLY A 246 -9.40 10.69 20.78
CA GLY A 246 -9.21 12.14 20.93
C GLY A 246 -7.84 12.54 21.49
N ASP A 247 -7.22 11.66 22.27
CA ASP A 247 -5.90 11.83 22.88
C ASP A 247 -4.80 12.01 21.83
N THR A 248 -4.88 11.30 20.69
CA THR A 248 -3.88 11.43 19.61
C THR A 248 -3.85 12.85 19.05
N VAL A 249 -5.03 13.47 18.86
CA VAL A 249 -5.13 14.86 18.39
C VAL A 249 -4.70 15.83 19.49
N LEU A 250 -5.11 15.61 20.74
CA LEU A 250 -4.74 16.44 21.89
C LEU A 250 -3.21 16.50 22.06
N HIS A 251 -2.57 15.35 22.18
CA HIS A 251 -1.12 15.27 22.36
C HIS A 251 -0.36 15.81 21.15
N SER A 252 -0.90 15.67 19.95
CA SER A 252 -0.32 16.29 18.76
C SER A 252 -0.30 17.82 18.88
N TRP A 253 -1.37 18.44 19.40
CA TRP A 253 -1.40 19.87 19.68
C TRP A 253 -0.44 20.27 20.81
N GLU A 254 -0.27 19.45 21.85
CA GLU A 254 0.70 19.70 22.92
C GLU A 254 2.15 19.67 22.42
N VAL A 255 2.48 18.71 21.54
CA VAL A 255 3.77 18.63 20.88
C VAL A 255 3.99 19.83 19.97
N LEU A 256 3.00 20.21 19.15
CA LEU A 256 3.10 21.40 18.30
C LEU A 256 3.30 22.68 19.14
N ALA A 257 2.64 22.80 20.29
CA ALA A 257 2.83 23.95 21.19
C ALA A 257 4.28 24.04 21.71
N LYS A 258 4.92 22.90 21.99
CA LYS A 258 6.34 22.84 22.37
C LYS A 258 7.25 23.24 21.20
N ILE A 259 6.97 22.76 19.98
CA ILE A 259 7.73 23.14 18.78
C ILE A 259 7.61 24.64 18.50
N LEU A 260 6.39 25.19 18.53
CA LEU A 260 6.15 26.63 18.35
C LEU A 260 6.84 27.51 19.41
N SER A 261 7.10 26.96 20.60
CA SER A 261 7.77 27.69 21.69
C SER A 261 9.28 27.53 21.68
N SER A 262 9.83 26.66 20.83
CA SER A 262 11.25 26.34 20.77
C SER A 262 12.03 27.39 19.96
N GLU A 263 13.28 27.63 20.35
CA GLU A 263 14.17 28.56 19.65
C GLU A 263 14.71 27.95 18.35
N GLU A 264 14.77 26.62 18.28
CA GLU A 264 15.08 25.87 17.07
C GLU A 264 14.10 26.24 15.94
N ALA A 265 12.80 26.40 16.22
CA ALA A 265 11.79 26.73 15.21
C ALA A 265 11.74 28.21 14.77
N MET A 266 12.62 29.09 15.29
CA MET A 266 12.66 30.51 14.92
C MET A 266 13.52 30.77 13.66
N GLY A 267 13.11 31.72 12.82
CA GLY A 267 13.84 32.13 11.61
C GLY A 267 13.89 31.07 10.50
N ILE A 268 13.00 30.09 10.55
CA ILE A 268 12.85 29.00 9.58
C ILE A 268 11.37 28.68 9.39
N VAL A 269 10.94 28.43 8.16
CA VAL A 269 9.61 27.90 7.85
C VAL A 269 9.64 26.39 8.04
N CYS A 270 8.73 25.86 8.86
CA CYS A 270 8.62 24.42 9.11
C CYS A 270 7.27 23.89 8.62
N ASP A 271 7.32 22.85 7.80
CA ASP A 271 6.17 22.06 7.37
C ASP A 271 6.08 20.79 8.24
N ILE A 272 5.05 20.70 9.09
CA ILE A 272 4.91 19.68 10.14
C ILE A 272 3.62 18.86 10.01
N GLY A 273 3.71 17.54 10.18
CA GLY A 273 2.58 16.61 10.01
C GLY A 273 1.85 16.25 11.30
N MET A 274 0.52 16.42 11.33
CA MET A 274 -0.33 15.95 12.42
C MET A 274 -1.81 15.81 12.02
N PRO A 275 -2.62 15.01 12.74
CA PRO A 275 -4.06 14.98 12.56
C PRO A 275 -4.71 16.24 13.14
N VAL A 276 -5.70 16.79 12.45
CA VAL A 276 -6.47 17.96 12.92
C VAL A 276 -7.97 17.70 12.78
N VAL A 277 -8.71 17.99 13.85
CA VAL A 277 -10.18 17.96 13.83
C VAL A 277 -10.71 19.33 13.42
N HIS A 278 -11.28 19.45 12.22
CA HIS A 278 -11.95 20.67 11.76
C HIS A 278 -13.44 20.41 11.60
N LYS A 279 -14.28 21.16 12.35
CA LYS A 279 -15.76 21.01 12.35
C LYS A 279 -16.22 19.55 12.57
N ASN A 280 -15.63 18.89 13.58
CA ASN A 280 -15.87 17.46 13.91
C ASN A 280 -15.46 16.45 12.85
N VAL A 281 -14.59 16.83 11.90
CA VAL A 281 -14.03 15.93 10.89
C VAL A 281 -12.52 15.85 11.07
N ILE A 282 -11.98 14.63 11.11
CA ILE A 282 -10.54 14.39 11.29
C ILE A 282 -9.86 14.39 9.91
N TYR A 283 -8.82 15.21 9.77
CA TYR A 283 -8.02 15.32 8.56
C TYR A 283 -6.56 14.99 8.86
N ASN A 284 -5.89 14.33 7.91
CA ASN A 284 -4.44 14.27 7.84
C ASN A 284 -3.94 15.63 7.33
N CYS A 285 -3.15 16.35 8.14
CA CYS A 285 -2.80 17.73 7.83
C CYS A 285 -1.29 17.98 7.86
N ARG A 286 -0.89 18.95 7.04
CA ARG A 286 0.34 19.73 7.22
C ARG A 286 0.03 21.02 7.94
N VAL A 287 0.83 21.36 8.94
CA VAL A 287 0.77 22.60 9.70
C VAL A 287 2.04 23.37 9.41
N ILE A 288 1.90 24.46 8.65
CA ILE A 288 3.00 25.33 8.26
C ILE A 288 3.19 26.38 9.34
N ILE A 289 4.40 26.47 9.91
CA ILE A 289 4.73 27.41 10.98
C ILE A 289 5.93 28.27 10.62
N HIS A 290 5.95 29.48 11.16
CA HIS A 290 7.07 30.41 11.10
C HIS A 290 7.01 31.37 12.29
N ASP A 291 8.12 31.58 13.00
CA ASP A 291 8.25 32.54 14.11
C ASP A 291 7.08 32.54 15.11
N ARG A 292 6.80 31.36 15.69
CA ARG A 292 5.72 31.12 16.66
C ARG A 292 4.31 31.41 16.13
N GLN A 293 4.12 31.49 14.83
CA GLN A 293 2.82 31.61 14.18
C GLN A 293 2.53 30.37 13.33
N ILE A 294 1.27 29.96 13.28
CA ILE A 294 0.77 29.02 12.28
C ILE A 294 0.31 29.84 11.08
N LEU A 295 0.89 29.56 9.92
CA LEU A 295 0.61 30.24 8.65
C LEU A 295 -0.58 29.60 7.93
N LEU A 296 -0.59 28.27 7.85
CA LEU A 296 -1.57 27.48 7.10
C LEU A 296 -1.70 26.07 7.70
N ILE A 297 -2.92 25.56 7.77
CA ILE A 297 -3.19 24.13 7.95
C ILE A 297 -3.72 23.56 6.63
N ARG A 298 -2.92 22.74 5.95
CA ARG A 298 -3.29 22.09 4.67
C ARG A 298 -3.74 20.64 4.92
N PRO A 299 -5.05 20.33 4.84
CA PRO A 299 -5.55 18.96 4.92
C PRO A 299 -5.31 18.20 3.62
N LYS A 300 -5.01 16.90 3.70
CA LYS A 300 -4.87 15.98 2.56
C LYS A 300 -6.17 15.87 1.77
N MET A 301 -6.05 15.87 0.45
CA MET A 301 -7.16 15.88 -0.51
C MET A 301 -7.37 14.51 -1.16
N TRP A 302 -6.29 13.75 -1.38
CA TRP A 302 -6.35 12.41 -1.95
C TRP A 302 -5.76 11.40 -0.97
N MET A 303 -6.55 10.41 -0.58
CA MET A 303 -6.22 9.45 0.47
C MET A 303 -5.76 8.11 -0.12
N ALA A 304 -4.72 7.53 0.48
CA ALA A 304 -4.27 6.18 0.17
C ALA A 304 -5.19 5.15 0.84
N ASN A 305 -5.82 4.28 0.04
CA ASN A 305 -6.81 3.32 0.55
C ASN A 305 -6.74 1.95 -0.14
N ASP A 306 -5.53 1.56 -0.58
CA ASP A 306 -5.23 0.28 -1.19
C ASP A 306 -4.05 -0.44 -0.51
N GLY A 307 -3.94 -1.75 -0.73
CA GLY A 307 -2.87 -2.56 -0.13
C GLY A 307 -2.82 -2.44 1.39
N ASN A 308 -1.69 -1.91 1.91
CA ASN A 308 -1.48 -1.68 3.34
C ASN A 308 -2.17 -0.41 3.85
N TYR A 309 -2.52 0.52 2.95
CA TYR A 309 -3.09 1.83 3.28
C TYR A 309 -4.60 1.79 3.39
N ARG A 310 -5.13 2.49 4.40
CA ARG A 310 -6.57 2.57 4.70
C ARG A 310 -6.94 3.91 5.33
N GLU A 311 -6.41 5.00 4.78
CA GLU A 311 -6.56 6.33 5.39
C GLU A 311 -8.03 6.74 5.56
N LEU A 312 -8.91 6.31 4.64
CA LEU A 312 -10.35 6.59 4.74
C LEU A 312 -11.04 5.94 5.95
N ARG A 313 -10.37 5.02 6.66
CA ARG A 313 -10.88 4.47 7.92
C ARG A 313 -10.90 5.51 9.03
N TYR A 314 -9.99 6.48 9.01
CA TYR A 314 -9.77 7.43 10.11
C TYR A 314 -9.73 8.90 9.67
N PHE A 315 -9.43 9.20 8.40
CA PHE A 315 -9.41 10.56 7.86
C PHE A 315 -10.44 10.78 6.75
N THR A 316 -10.86 12.03 6.60
CA THR A 316 -11.70 12.49 5.49
C THR A 316 -10.87 13.33 4.52
N PRO A 317 -10.99 13.14 3.20
CA PRO A 317 -10.33 14.00 2.22
C PRO A 317 -10.92 15.41 2.23
N TRP A 318 -10.07 16.42 2.09
CA TRP A 318 -10.54 17.77 1.83
C TRP A 318 -11.07 17.90 0.39
N ALA A 319 -12.39 18.03 0.25
CA ALA A 319 -13.05 18.06 -1.05
C ALA A 319 -13.08 19.45 -1.73
N LYS A 320 -12.75 20.53 -1.00
CA LYS A 320 -12.94 21.91 -1.48
C LYS A 320 -11.66 22.45 -2.12
N HIS A 321 -11.43 22.07 -3.37
CA HIS A 321 -10.26 22.46 -4.16
C HIS A 321 -10.14 23.99 -4.25
N ARG A 322 -8.93 24.53 -4.04
CA ARG A 322 -8.62 25.98 -3.99
C ARG A 322 -9.46 26.82 -3.01
N GLN A 323 -10.09 26.17 -2.03
CA GLN A 323 -10.90 26.85 -1.01
C GLN A 323 -10.30 26.62 0.37
N TRP A 324 -10.57 27.58 1.26
CA TRP A 324 -10.13 27.56 2.64
C TRP A 324 -11.25 28.03 3.57
N GLU A 325 -11.11 27.69 4.85
CA GLU A 325 -11.99 28.10 5.93
C GLU A 325 -11.16 28.56 7.12
N ASP A 326 -11.78 29.30 8.03
CA ASP A 326 -11.15 29.63 9.31
C ASP A 326 -11.20 28.42 10.25
N HIS A 327 -10.05 28.00 10.78
CA HIS A 327 -9.95 27.01 11.84
C HIS A 327 -9.64 27.68 13.18
N TYR A 328 -10.48 27.45 14.19
CA TYR A 328 -10.26 27.95 15.54
C TYR A 328 -9.23 27.11 16.27
N LEU A 329 -8.15 27.77 16.73
CA LEU A 329 -7.05 27.08 17.37
C LEU A 329 -7.39 26.67 18.82
N PRO A 330 -6.91 25.52 19.31
CA PRO A 330 -7.04 25.15 20.73
C PRO A 330 -6.36 26.17 21.66
N ARG A 331 -6.88 26.33 22.88
CA ARG A 331 -6.37 27.32 23.86
C ARG A 331 -4.86 27.20 24.13
N ILE A 332 -4.31 25.98 24.11
CA ILE A 332 -2.88 25.75 24.29
C ILE A 332 -2.04 26.41 23.19
N ILE A 333 -2.53 26.41 21.94
CA ILE A 333 -1.87 27.08 20.82
C ILE A 333 -2.12 28.58 20.85
N GLN A 334 -3.33 29.03 21.21
CA GLN A 334 -3.61 30.46 21.35
C GLN A 334 -2.71 31.10 22.42
N ALA A 335 -2.38 30.37 23.49
CA ALA A 335 -1.50 30.84 24.55
C ALA A 335 -0.09 31.17 24.03
N VAL A 336 0.42 30.40 23.06
CA VAL A 336 1.74 30.57 22.45
C VAL A 336 1.71 31.59 21.31
N THR A 337 0.81 31.40 20.35
CA THR A 337 0.77 32.12 19.07
C THR A 337 0.04 33.47 19.16
N LYS A 338 -0.88 33.63 20.13
CA LYS A 338 -1.87 34.73 20.19
C LYS A 338 -2.84 34.77 19.00
N GLN A 339 -2.85 33.74 18.15
CA GLN A 339 -3.80 33.61 17.04
C GLN A 339 -5.07 32.92 17.53
N THR A 340 -6.24 33.50 17.27
CA THR A 340 -7.52 32.84 17.56
C THR A 340 -7.91 31.83 16.48
N LYS A 341 -7.59 32.15 15.23
CA LYS A 341 -7.95 31.37 14.05
C LYS A 341 -6.85 31.43 12.99
N VAL A 342 -6.78 30.40 12.15
CA VAL A 342 -5.84 30.31 11.01
C VAL A 342 -6.50 29.73 9.77
N PRO A 343 -5.97 29.99 8.56
CA PRO A 343 -6.44 29.38 7.33
C PRO A 343 -6.32 27.85 7.37
N PHE A 344 -7.40 27.16 6.98
CA PHE A 344 -7.48 25.71 6.85
C PHE A 344 -8.05 25.34 5.48
N GLY A 345 -7.28 24.63 4.65
CA GLY A 345 -7.74 24.20 3.33
C GLY A 345 -6.65 24.21 2.27
N ASP A 346 -7.06 24.33 1.01
CA ASP A 346 -6.17 24.26 -0.15
C ASP A 346 -5.70 25.68 -0.56
N ALA A 347 -4.57 26.08 0.02
CA ALA A 347 -3.94 27.39 -0.15
C ALA A 347 -2.41 27.24 -0.26
N VAL A 348 -1.73 28.32 -0.66
CA VAL A 348 -0.27 28.35 -0.85
C VAL A 348 0.35 29.45 0.01
N VAL A 349 1.64 29.33 0.32
CA VAL A 349 2.38 30.31 1.13
C VAL A 349 3.28 31.13 0.22
N SER A 350 3.16 32.45 0.30
CA SER A 350 3.89 33.41 -0.53
C SER A 350 4.83 34.19 0.37
N THR A 351 6.13 34.01 0.17
CA THR A 351 7.19 34.79 0.83
C THR A 351 7.50 36.02 -0.03
N LEU A 352 8.40 36.89 0.45
CA LEU A 352 8.80 38.10 -0.29
C LEU A 352 9.46 37.79 -1.65
N ASP A 353 10.06 36.61 -1.77
CA ASP A 353 10.93 36.21 -2.88
C ASP A 353 10.44 34.99 -3.66
N THR A 354 9.52 34.19 -3.12
CA THR A 354 8.99 32.99 -3.77
C THR A 354 7.61 32.57 -3.26
N CYS A 355 7.06 31.48 -3.80
CA CYS A 355 5.84 30.86 -3.34
C CYS A 355 6.00 29.33 -3.31
N PHE A 356 5.57 28.71 -2.21
CA PHE A 356 5.57 27.27 -2.06
C PHE A 356 4.17 26.71 -1.75
N GLY A 357 3.94 25.49 -2.22
CA GLY A 357 2.71 24.73 -2.05
C GLY A 357 2.98 23.36 -1.48
N VAL A 358 1.94 22.76 -0.90
CA VAL A 358 2.03 21.51 -0.15
C VAL A 358 1.26 20.42 -0.89
N GLU A 359 1.95 19.32 -1.16
CA GLU A 359 1.41 18.06 -1.66
C GLU A 359 1.66 16.99 -0.57
N LEU A 360 0.77 15.99 -0.43
CA LEU A 360 0.97 14.92 0.56
C LEU A 360 0.99 13.55 -0.11
N CYS A 361 2.13 12.86 -0.04
CA CYS A 361 2.24 11.42 -0.30
C CYS A 361 1.55 10.98 -1.60
N GLU A 362 0.44 10.25 -1.50
CA GLU A 362 -0.41 9.75 -2.58
C GLU A 362 -0.86 10.81 -3.58
N GLU A 363 -0.96 12.09 -3.18
CA GLU A 363 -1.36 13.18 -4.08
C GLU A 363 -0.45 13.28 -5.33
N LEU A 364 0.84 12.93 -5.21
CA LEU A 364 1.81 12.85 -6.32
C LEU A 364 1.42 11.78 -7.37
N PHE A 365 0.82 10.69 -6.94
CA PHE A 365 0.50 9.53 -7.78
C PHE A 365 -0.83 9.69 -8.51
N THR A 366 -1.63 10.69 -8.13
CA THR A 366 -2.93 10.94 -8.75
C THR A 366 -2.81 11.58 -10.14
N PRO A 367 -3.72 11.29 -11.10
CA PRO A 367 -3.62 11.87 -12.46
C PRO A 367 -3.70 13.40 -12.52
N ALA A 368 -4.41 13.99 -11.56
CA ALA A 368 -4.62 15.44 -11.44
C ALA A 368 -3.98 15.95 -10.14
N SER A 369 -2.70 15.66 -9.94
CA SER A 369 -1.96 16.05 -8.74
C SER A 369 -1.99 17.56 -8.46
N PRO A 370 -2.03 17.97 -7.18
CA PRO A 370 -2.01 19.38 -6.78
C PRO A 370 -0.87 20.21 -7.37
N HIS A 371 0.34 19.65 -7.50
CA HIS A 371 1.49 20.37 -8.05
C HIS A 371 1.25 20.92 -9.47
N ILE A 372 0.34 20.32 -10.26
CA ILE A 372 0.00 20.79 -11.61
C ILE A 372 -0.63 22.18 -11.55
N LEU A 373 -1.70 22.31 -10.77
CA LEU A 373 -2.45 23.55 -10.67
C LEU A 373 -1.68 24.61 -9.88
N MET A 374 -0.96 24.20 -8.83
CA MET A 374 -0.03 25.07 -8.10
C MET A 374 1.06 25.63 -9.02
N GLY A 375 1.70 24.78 -9.84
CA GLY A 375 2.77 25.19 -10.75
C GLY A 375 2.29 26.09 -11.89
N LEU A 376 1.03 25.95 -12.31
CA LEU A 376 0.39 26.86 -13.27
C LEU A 376 0.03 28.21 -12.65
N ASP A 377 -0.39 28.27 -11.38
CA ASP A 377 -0.58 29.53 -10.62
C ASP A 377 0.75 30.20 -10.22
N GLY A 378 1.89 29.53 -10.46
CA GLY A 378 3.22 30.11 -10.27
C GLY A 378 3.88 29.76 -8.93
N VAL A 379 3.38 28.76 -8.19
CA VAL A 379 4.12 28.14 -7.08
C VAL A 379 5.44 27.58 -7.61
N GLU A 380 6.58 27.94 -7.02
CA GLU A 380 7.92 27.58 -7.48
C GLU A 380 8.50 26.37 -6.73
N ILE A 381 8.03 26.13 -5.49
CA ILE A 381 8.48 25.04 -4.62
C ILE A 381 7.29 24.17 -4.21
N PHE A 382 7.41 22.87 -4.34
CA PHE A 382 6.44 21.88 -3.90
C PHE A 382 7.03 21.08 -2.74
N THR A 383 6.38 21.07 -1.59
CA THR A 383 6.73 20.17 -0.49
C THR A 383 5.89 18.91 -0.60
N ASN A 384 6.50 17.74 -0.45
CA ASN A 384 5.80 16.46 -0.33
C ASN A 384 6.24 15.73 0.94
N SER A 385 5.30 15.62 1.86
CA SER A 385 5.46 14.85 3.07
C SER A 385 4.79 13.48 2.92
N SER A 386 5.55 12.42 3.15
CA SER A 386 5.15 11.04 2.87
C SER A 386 5.29 10.10 4.06
N GLY A 387 4.38 9.11 4.11
CA GLY A 387 4.46 7.86 4.87
C GLY A 387 4.54 6.65 3.92
N SER A 388 5.53 6.65 3.02
CA SER A 388 5.70 5.64 1.98
C SER A 388 6.56 4.46 2.47
N HIS A 389 5.94 3.29 2.64
CA HIS A 389 6.63 2.07 3.10
C HIS A 389 7.50 1.47 1.99
N HIS A 390 8.50 0.65 2.38
CA HIS A 390 9.31 -0.15 1.46
C HIS A 390 8.45 -1.16 0.74
N GLU A 391 8.71 -1.28 -0.55
CA GLU A 391 8.28 -2.40 -1.38
C GLU A 391 9.45 -2.64 -2.34
N LEU A 392 9.81 -3.91 -2.53
CA LEU A 392 11.00 -4.30 -3.27
C LEU A 392 10.94 -3.71 -4.68
N ARG A 393 11.99 -2.98 -5.09
CA ARG A 393 12.12 -2.29 -6.39
C ARG A 393 11.17 -1.11 -6.64
N LYS A 394 10.32 -0.71 -5.68
CA LYS A 394 9.34 0.39 -5.87
C LYS A 394 9.98 1.78 -5.95
N MET A 395 11.17 1.98 -5.39
CA MET A 395 11.84 3.28 -5.31
C MET A 395 11.98 3.96 -6.68
N TYR A 396 12.22 3.19 -7.74
CA TYR A 396 12.33 3.71 -9.12
C TYR A 396 11.09 4.53 -9.53
N THR A 397 9.88 4.00 -9.28
CA THR A 397 8.62 4.66 -9.62
C THR A 397 8.49 6.01 -8.91
N ARG A 398 8.84 6.06 -7.62
CA ARG A 398 8.80 7.30 -6.82
C ARG A 398 9.74 8.35 -7.39
N VAL A 399 10.97 7.97 -7.72
CA VAL A 399 11.99 8.86 -8.31
C VAL A 399 11.52 9.41 -9.66
N GLU A 400 10.99 8.56 -10.54
CA GLU A 400 10.52 9.01 -11.84
C GLU A 400 9.32 9.95 -11.75
N LEU A 401 8.36 9.72 -10.84
CA LEU A 401 7.24 10.65 -10.64
C LEU A 401 7.69 12.02 -10.13
N ILE A 402 8.62 12.07 -9.18
CA ILE A 402 9.19 13.34 -8.68
C ILE A 402 9.93 14.09 -9.81
N LYS A 403 10.70 13.36 -10.62
CA LYS A 403 11.39 13.94 -11.77
C LYS A 403 10.39 14.47 -12.79
N GLU A 404 9.39 13.70 -13.18
CA GLU A 404 8.39 14.09 -14.17
C GLU A 404 7.58 15.32 -13.73
N ALA A 405 7.17 15.38 -12.45
CA ALA A 405 6.44 16.51 -11.88
C ALA A 405 7.19 17.84 -12.10
N THR A 406 8.50 17.86 -11.82
CA THR A 406 9.33 19.07 -11.98
C THR A 406 9.84 19.27 -13.42
N LEU A 407 10.04 18.21 -14.20
CA LEU A 407 10.47 18.30 -15.59
C LEU A 407 9.43 19.02 -16.44
N LYS A 408 8.16 18.62 -16.29
CA LYS A 408 7.03 19.12 -17.08
C LYS A 408 6.65 20.55 -16.71
N LEU A 409 6.58 20.88 -15.42
CA LEU A 409 6.09 22.18 -14.94
C LEU A 409 7.19 23.20 -14.64
N GLY A 410 8.42 22.73 -14.41
CA GLY A 410 9.45 23.49 -13.71
C GLY A 410 9.13 23.63 -12.22
N GLY A 411 10.15 23.80 -11.40
CA GLY A 411 10.02 23.98 -9.95
C GLY A 411 10.99 23.12 -9.17
N ILE A 412 10.98 23.35 -7.86
CA ILE A 412 11.71 22.59 -6.87
C ILE A 412 10.73 21.65 -6.16
N TYR A 413 11.13 20.40 -5.94
CA TYR A 413 10.31 19.41 -5.23
C TYR A 413 11.09 18.86 -4.05
N LEU A 414 10.60 19.08 -2.83
CA LEU A 414 11.18 18.60 -1.59
C LEU A 414 10.36 17.41 -1.12
N TYR A 415 10.92 16.21 -1.22
CA TYR A 415 10.30 14.98 -0.75
C TYR A 415 10.91 14.57 0.60
N ALA A 416 10.06 14.44 1.62
CA ALA A 416 10.43 13.94 2.94
C ALA A 416 9.57 12.72 3.27
N ASN A 417 10.19 11.66 3.79
CA ASN A 417 9.51 10.41 4.12
C ASN A 417 9.98 9.89 5.47
N GLN A 418 9.11 9.13 6.13
CA GLN A 418 9.48 8.43 7.35
C GLN A 418 10.56 7.37 7.05
N GLN A 419 11.43 7.10 8.02
CA GLN A 419 12.44 6.05 7.92
C GLN A 419 12.41 5.17 9.18
N GLY A 420 12.44 3.85 9.00
CA GLY A 420 12.39 2.88 10.11
C GLY A 420 11.06 2.13 10.23
N CYS A 421 10.95 1.31 11.28
CA CYS A 421 9.72 0.61 11.67
C CYS A 421 8.99 1.39 12.76
N ASP A 422 7.75 1.84 12.52
CA ASP A 422 7.04 2.74 13.43
C ASP A 422 6.08 2.06 14.41
N GLY A 423 5.96 0.74 14.37
CA GLY A 423 5.14 -0.02 15.29
C GLY A 423 4.46 -1.24 14.69
N ASP A 424 4.61 -1.49 13.38
CA ASP A 424 3.99 -2.62 12.72
C ASP A 424 4.93 -3.39 11.76
N ARG A 425 4.34 -4.09 10.79
CA ARG A 425 5.05 -4.92 9.81
C ARG A 425 5.81 -4.11 8.75
N LEU A 426 5.50 -2.82 8.62
CA LEU A 426 6.02 -1.97 7.56
C LEU A 426 7.35 -1.37 7.99
N TYR A 427 8.23 -1.21 7.02
CA TYR A 427 9.42 -0.41 7.15
C TYR A 427 9.29 0.76 6.20
N TYR A 428 9.41 1.99 6.69
CA TYR A 428 9.43 3.17 5.84
C TYR A 428 10.87 3.40 5.39
N ASP A 429 11.05 3.57 4.09
CA ASP A 429 12.36 3.51 3.45
C ASP A 429 13.01 4.87 3.21
N GLY A 430 12.56 5.91 3.94
CA GLY A 430 13.15 7.23 3.89
C GLY A 430 13.33 7.72 2.46
N CYS A 431 14.59 7.89 2.04
CA CYS A 431 14.96 8.37 0.72
C CYS A 431 14.40 9.78 0.46
N ALA A 432 14.64 10.69 1.40
CA ALA A 432 14.36 12.11 1.23
C ALA A 432 15.10 12.64 -0.01
N MET A 433 14.44 13.46 -0.84
CA MET A 433 15.00 13.92 -2.12
C MET A 433 14.68 15.37 -2.36
N ILE A 434 15.59 16.04 -3.07
CA ILE A 434 15.36 17.38 -3.60
C ILE A 434 15.54 17.30 -5.12
N ALA A 435 14.52 17.71 -5.86
CA ALA A 435 14.53 17.76 -7.32
C ALA A 435 14.35 19.19 -7.82
N VAL A 436 15.01 19.52 -8.94
CA VAL A 436 14.91 20.81 -9.62
C VAL A 436 14.76 20.56 -11.11
N ASN A 437 13.64 21.00 -11.70
CA ASN A 437 13.40 20.96 -13.14
C ASN A 437 13.70 19.59 -13.80
N GLY A 438 13.35 18.47 -13.13
CA GLY A 438 13.56 17.11 -13.59
C GLY A 438 14.89 16.46 -13.20
N LYS A 439 15.74 17.14 -12.42
CA LYS A 439 17.04 16.64 -11.96
C LYS A 439 17.04 16.48 -10.44
N ILE A 440 17.55 15.35 -9.94
CA ILE A 440 17.77 15.17 -8.51
C ILE A 440 19.09 15.86 -8.11
N VAL A 441 19.03 16.69 -7.08
CA VAL A 441 20.17 17.46 -6.56
C VAL A 441 20.61 17.02 -5.17
N ALA A 442 19.74 16.30 -4.45
CA ALA A 442 20.08 15.69 -3.16
C ALA A 442 19.24 14.42 -2.93
N GLN A 443 19.82 13.42 -2.27
CA GLN A 443 19.21 12.13 -1.96
C GLN A 443 19.70 11.66 -0.58
N GLY A 444 18.77 11.28 0.29
CA GLY A 444 19.02 10.63 1.58
C GLY A 444 19.13 9.11 1.46
N SER A 445 19.42 8.47 2.57
CA SER A 445 19.56 7.01 2.64
C SER A 445 18.21 6.32 2.48
N GLN A 446 18.17 5.16 1.82
CA GLN A 446 16.98 4.31 1.80
C GLN A 446 16.84 3.53 3.13
N PHE A 447 17.95 2.93 3.56
CA PHE A 447 18.02 2.13 4.79
C PHE A 447 19.11 2.69 5.69
N SER A 448 18.76 3.04 6.91
CA SER A 448 19.70 3.58 7.90
C SER A 448 19.26 3.19 9.32
N LEU A 449 20.21 3.26 10.25
CA LEU A 449 19.93 3.15 11.69
C LEU A 449 19.82 4.54 12.36
N ASN A 450 20.08 5.61 11.60
CA ASN A 450 19.97 6.97 12.11
C ASN A 450 18.50 7.28 12.40
N ASP A 451 18.20 7.79 13.61
CA ASP A 451 16.84 8.22 13.97
C ASP A 451 16.45 9.54 13.25
N VAL A 452 17.44 10.36 12.87
CA VAL A 452 17.26 11.61 12.12
C VAL A 452 18.25 11.69 10.95
N GLU A 453 17.74 11.93 9.75
CA GLU A 453 18.55 12.24 8.57
C GLU A 453 17.97 13.49 7.89
N VAL A 454 18.80 14.52 7.73
CA VAL A 454 18.43 15.75 7.01
C VAL A 454 19.19 15.80 5.70
N VAL A 455 18.50 16.13 4.61
CA VAL A 455 19.07 16.38 3.28
C VAL A 455 18.81 17.84 2.94
N SER A 456 19.83 18.56 2.48
CA SER A 456 19.75 19.99 2.17
C SER A 456 20.39 20.29 0.81
N ALA A 457 19.87 21.30 0.11
CA ALA A 457 20.46 21.81 -1.11
C ALA A 457 20.23 23.33 -1.22
N THR A 458 21.25 24.06 -1.68
CA THR A 458 21.13 25.46 -2.08
C THR A 458 20.88 25.54 -3.57
N ILE A 459 19.79 26.22 -3.96
CA ILE A 459 19.25 26.25 -5.32
C ILE A 459 19.00 27.70 -5.71
N ASP A 460 19.34 28.07 -6.94
CA ASP A 460 18.97 29.34 -7.53
C ASP A 460 17.54 29.25 -8.08
N ILE A 461 16.65 30.12 -7.59
CA ILE A 461 15.27 30.11 -8.03
C ILE A 461 15.08 30.65 -9.44
N GLU A 462 16.03 31.42 -9.95
CA GLU A 462 16.01 31.90 -11.33
C GLU A 462 16.13 30.74 -12.33
N ASP A 463 16.72 29.60 -11.95
CA ASP A 463 16.72 28.39 -12.78
C ASP A 463 15.28 27.88 -13.04
N VAL A 464 14.40 27.98 -12.03
CA VAL A 464 12.98 27.63 -12.17
C VAL A 464 12.27 28.62 -13.09
N ARG A 465 12.48 29.92 -12.88
CA ARG A 465 11.86 30.99 -13.67
C ARG A 465 12.26 30.91 -15.14
N ALA A 466 13.55 30.67 -15.41
CA ALA A 466 14.08 30.46 -16.74
C ALA A 466 13.52 29.20 -17.41
N HIS A 467 13.47 28.06 -16.70
CA HIS A 467 12.90 26.81 -17.24
C HIS A 467 11.41 26.96 -17.61
N ARG A 468 10.69 27.81 -16.87
CA ARG A 468 9.27 28.09 -17.05
C ARG A 468 8.94 29.05 -18.20
N ALA A 469 9.93 29.70 -18.83
CA ALA A 469 9.75 30.64 -19.93
C ALA A 469 9.28 30.01 -21.27
N LYS A 470 8.91 28.72 -21.26
CA LYS A 470 8.38 28.01 -22.42
C LYS A 470 6.97 28.49 -22.78
N SER A 471 6.79 29.01 -24.00
CA SER A 471 5.54 29.63 -24.46
C SER A 471 4.29 28.77 -24.24
N SER A 472 4.35 27.46 -24.52
CA SER A 472 3.21 26.54 -24.35
C SER A 472 2.75 26.37 -22.91
N ARG A 473 3.68 26.40 -21.94
CA ARG A 473 3.36 26.45 -20.52
C ARG A 473 2.74 27.80 -20.17
N SER A 474 3.37 28.90 -20.59
CA SER A 474 2.91 30.26 -20.27
C SER A 474 1.49 30.54 -20.74
N MET A 475 1.08 30.02 -21.91
CA MET A 475 -0.31 30.11 -22.38
C MET A 475 -1.31 29.46 -21.42
N GLN A 476 -0.98 28.30 -20.85
CA GLN A 476 -1.83 27.61 -19.88
C GLN A 476 -1.84 28.34 -18.53
N ALA A 477 -0.66 28.73 -18.05
CA ALA A 477 -0.49 29.45 -16.79
C ALA A 477 -1.26 30.79 -16.77
N ALA A 478 -1.29 31.52 -17.90
CA ALA A 478 -2.04 32.77 -18.01
C ALA A 478 -3.56 32.61 -17.83
N SER A 479 -4.09 31.39 -18.02
CA SER A 479 -5.51 31.06 -17.84
C SER A 479 -5.83 30.34 -16.52
N ALA A 480 -4.81 30.11 -15.68
CA ALA A 480 -4.97 29.36 -14.44
C ALA A 480 -5.77 30.15 -13.40
N GLU A 481 -6.60 29.44 -12.62
CA GLU A 481 -7.31 30.02 -11.49
C GLU A 481 -6.34 30.21 -10.31
N ARG A 482 -6.46 31.37 -9.65
CA ARG A 482 -5.56 31.77 -8.57
C ARG A 482 -5.78 30.95 -7.29
N TYR A 483 -4.69 30.52 -6.64
CA TYR A 483 -4.74 30.01 -5.28
C TYR A 483 -4.83 31.15 -4.25
N HIS A 484 -5.50 30.89 -3.13
CA HIS A 484 -5.37 31.77 -1.97
C HIS A 484 -3.93 31.77 -1.47
N ARG A 485 -3.34 32.97 -1.31
CA ARG A 485 -1.94 33.14 -0.92
C ARG A 485 -1.87 33.69 0.51
N ILE A 486 -1.18 32.97 1.36
CA ILE A 486 -0.80 33.45 2.69
C ILE A 486 0.49 34.23 2.54
N GLU A 487 0.38 35.56 2.56
CA GLU A 487 1.53 36.46 2.44
C GLU A 487 2.32 36.46 3.76
N VAL A 488 3.61 36.14 3.68
CA VAL A 488 4.52 36.07 4.82
C VAL A 488 5.64 37.09 4.61
N PRO A 489 5.85 38.03 5.55
CA PRO A 489 6.92 39.04 5.45
C PRO A 489 8.28 38.43 5.82
N PHE A 490 8.66 37.38 5.12
CA PHE A 490 9.90 36.62 5.25
C PHE A 490 10.45 36.33 3.86
N ALA A 491 11.76 36.22 3.70
CA ALA A 491 12.39 35.77 2.47
C ALA A 491 13.07 34.42 2.72
N LEU A 492 12.91 33.47 1.80
CA LEU A 492 13.61 32.18 1.90
C LEU A 492 15.10 32.30 1.53
N THR A 493 15.46 33.27 0.69
CA THR A 493 16.86 33.59 0.35
C THR A 493 17.56 34.30 1.51
N ARG A 494 18.82 33.92 1.75
CA ARG A 494 19.70 34.60 2.72
C ARG A 494 20.34 35.82 2.07
N GLY A 495 20.45 36.89 2.85
CA GLY A 495 21.02 38.18 2.44
C GLY A 495 20.16 39.31 3.00
N LYS A 496 20.76 40.37 3.54
CA LYS A 496 19.99 41.56 3.91
C LYS A 496 19.54 42.20 2.59
N PHE A 497 18.25 42.18 2.29
CA PHE A 497 17.68 42.89 1.13
C PHE A 497 18.04 44.39 1.12
N ASP A 498 18.47 44.94 2.25
CA ASP A 498 18.90 46.32 2.39
C ASP A 498 20.24 46.63 1.70
N GLU A 499 21.13 45.64 1.51
CA GLU A 499 22.43 45.79 0.82
C GLU A 499 22.83 44.48 0.13
N ILE A 500 22.68 44.37 -1.21
CA ILE A 500 23.26 43.26 -1.99
C ILE A 500 24.78 43.44 -1.97
N ASN A 501 25.47 42.79 -1.04
CA ASN A 501 26.93 42.77 -1.03
C ASN A 501 27.41 41.66 -1.97
N GLU A 502 28.40 41.95 -2.83
CA GLU A 502 29.01 40.93 -3.71
C GLU A 502 29.55 39.74 -2.91
N GLU A 503 29.92 39.95 -1.63
CA GLU A 503 30.35 38.90 -0.69
C GLU A 503 29.25 37.86 -0.37
N ASP A 504 27.96 38.21 -0.45
CA ASP A 504 26.84 37.27 -0.23
C ASP A 504 26.65 36.29 -1.41
N LEU A 505 27.19 36.61 -2.58
CA LEU A 505 27.19 35.76 -3.77
C LEU A 505 28.45 34.87 -3.88
N VAL A 506 29.53 35.25 -3.20
CA VAL A 506 30.82 34.55 -3.25
C VAL A 506 30.78 33.34 -2.30
N GLY A 507 30.62 32.15 -2.88
CA GLY A 507 30.71 30.87 -2.16
C GLY A 507 29.44 30.00 -2.21
N ILE A 508 28.36 30.49 -2.81
CA ILE A 508 27.17 29.67 -3.10
C ILE A 508 27.48 28.76 -4.30
N ILE A 509 28.07 27.61 -4.03
CA ILE A 509 28.19 26.54 -5.04
C ILE A 509 26.83 25.85 -5.11
N GLY A 510 26.05 26.16 -6.14
CA GLY A 510 24.80 25.45 -6.42
C GLY A 510 25.04 23.94 -6.50
N HIS A 511 24.19 23.14 -5.87
CA HIS A 511 24.34 21.69 -5.89
C HIS A 511 24.23 21.15 -7.33
N LYS A 512 25.23 20.39 -7.76
CA LYS A 512 25.23 19.76 -9.08
C LYS A 512 24.32 18.55 -9.08
N ALA A 513 23.55 18.40 -10.15
CA ALA A 513 22.77 17.20 -10.39
C ALA A 513 23.68 15.95 -10.42
N PHE A 514 23.17 14.85 -9.89
CA PHE A 514 23.85 13.55 -9.93
C PHE A 514 22.89 12.42 -10.28
N ASN A 515 23.44 11.26 -10.63
CA ASN A 515 22.64 10.07 -10.90
C ASN A 515 22.17 9.46 -9.58
N VAL A 516 20.86 9.29 -9.45
CA VAL A 516 20.24 8.65 -8.28
C VAL A 516 20.85 7.26 -8.09
N ARG A 517 21.26 6.98 -6.84
CA ARG A 517 21.74 5.65 -6.48
C ARG A 517 20.56 4.78 -6.12
N PHE A 518 20.43 3.65 -6.81
CA PHE A 518 19.51 2.59 -6.46
C PHE A 518 20.27 1.42 -5.84
N HIS A 519 19.66 0.76 -4.87
CA HIS A 519 20.12 -0.53 -4.38
C HIS A 519 19.72 -1.62 -5.36
N THR A 520 20.56 -2.65 -5.48
CA THR A 520 20.17 -3.91 -6.13
C THR A 520 19.11 -4.62 -5.29
N PRO A 521 18.28 -5.50 -5.86
CA PRO A 521 17.27 -6.24 -5.10
C PRO A 521 17.87 -7.01 -3.90
N GLU A 522 19.06 -7.58 -4.07
CA GLU A 522 19.78 -8.30 -3.01
C GLU A 522 20.25 -7.36 -1.90
N GLU A 523 20.68 -6.15 -2.24
CA GLU A 523 21.02 -5.11 -1.25
C GLU A 523 19.76 -4.62 -0.50
N GLU A 524 18.63 -4.42 -1.19
CA GLU A 524 17.36 -4.06 -0.54
C GLU A 524 16.94 -5.14 0.47
N ILE A 525 17.03 -6.43 0.09
CA ILE A 525 16.75 -7.57 0.98
C ILE A 525 17.73 -7.65 2.15
N ALA A 526 19.01 -7.32 1.93
CA ALA A 526 20.03 -7.35 2.97
C ALA A 526 19.91 -6.19 3.98
N LEU A 527 19.38 -5.04 3.56
CA LEU A 527 19.36 -3.80 4.35
C LEU A 527 17.98 -3.51 4.96
N GLY A 528 16.90 -3.58 4.19
CA GLY A 528 15.55 -3.23 4.65
C GLY A 528 15.07 -4.06 5.83
N PRO A 529 14.97 -5.40 5.68
CA PRO A 529 14.67 -6.31 6.77
C PRO A 529 15.66 -6.20 7.95
N ALA A 530 16.94 -5.89 7.69
CA ALA A 530 17.94 -5.73 8.74
C ALA A 530 17.68 -4.49 9.62
N CYS A 531 17.40 -3.34 9.01
CA CYS A 531 17.01 -2.13 9.74
C CYS A 531 15.67 -2.31 10.46
N TRP A 532 14.71 -3.02 9.83
CA TRP A 532 13.44 -3.34 10.48
C TRP A 532 13.63 -4.21 11.73
N LEU A 533 14.48 -5.24 11.66
CA LEU A 533 14.82 -6.06 12.83
C LEU A 533 15.50 -5.21 13.91
N TRP A 534 16.43 -4.31 13.56
CA TRP A 534 17.04 -3.41 14.56
C TRP A 534 15.98 -2.60 15.33
N ASP A 535 15.07 -1.96 14.60
CA ASP A 535 13.98 -1.19 15.21
C ASP A 535 13.04 -2.07 16.04
N TYR A 536 12.67 -3.24 15.53
CA TYR A 536 11.81 -4.17 16.24
C TYR A 536 12.47 -4.64 17.56
N LEU A 537 13.76 -4.96 17.52
CA LEU A 537 14.52 -5.38 18.70
C LEU A 537 14.62 -4.25 19.73
N ARG A 538 15.07 -3.06 19.29
CA ARG A 538 15.30 -1.96 20.23
C ARG A 538 13.99 -1.45 20.83
N ARG A 539 12.90 -1.38 20.05
CA ARG A 539 11.59 -0.85 20.48
C ARG A 539 10.79 -1.88 21.29
N SER A 540 10.92 -3.17 21.01
CA SER A 540 10.30 -4.24 21.84
C SER A 540 10.93 -4.40 23.22
N ARG A 541 12.10 -3.77 23.46
CA ARG A 541 12.87 -3.86 24.71
C ARG A 541 13.38 -5.28 25.04
N THR A 542 13.39 -6.19 24.07
CA THR A 542 13.91 -7.55 24.22
C THR A 542 15.45 -7.60 24.04
N GLN A 543 16.05 -8.76 24.35
CA GLN A 543 17.50 -8.92 24.52
C GLN A 543 18.16 -9.62 23.33
N GLY A 544 17.37 -9.99 22.33
CA GLY A 544 17.87 -10.59 21.11
C GLY A 544 16.86 -11.45 20.37
N TYR A 545 17.40 -12.31 19.53
CA TYR A 545 16.66 -13.20 18.65
C TYR A 545 16.96 -14.66 18.91
N PHE A 546 15.95 -15.49 18.70
CA PHE A 546 16.05 -16.94 18.62
C PHE A 546 15.55 -17.40 17.25
N ILE A 547 16.30 -18.26 16.56
CA ILE A 547 15.85 -18.91 15.33
C ILE A 547 16.05 -20.43 15.37
N PRO A 548 15.02 -21.23 15.02
CA PRO A 548 15.23 -22.63 14.67
C PRO A 548 15.94 -22.71 13.32
N LEU A 549 17.24 -22.99 13.34
CA LEU A 549 18.09 -23.00 12.15
C LEU A 549 18.14 -24.41 11.57
N SER A 550 17.46 -24.65 10.44
CA SER A 550 17.37 -25.98 9.81
C SER A 550 18.57 -26.31 8.91
N GLY A 551 19.34 -25.30 8.48
CA GLY A 551 20.35 -25.49 7.44
C GLY A 551 19.78 -25.53 6.01
N GLY A 552 18.47 -25.27 5.87
CA GLY A 552 17.80 -24.91 4.61
C GLY A 552 17.81 -23.40 4.36
N ILE A 553 17.48 -23.01 3.13
CA ILE A 553 17.71 -21.66 2.58
C ILE A 553 17.04 -20.55 3.39
N ASP A 554 15.77 -20.70 3.80
CA ASP A 554 15.04 -19.61 4.46
C ASP A 554 15.62 -19.29 5.83
N SER A 555 15.82 -20.31 6.66
CA SER A 555 16.39 -20.12 8.00
C SER A 555 17.82 -19.57 7.92
N CYS A 556 18.57 -19.94 6.87
CA CYS A 556 19.89 -19.38 6.60
C CYS A 556 19.80 -17.91 6.14
N ALA A 557 18.87 -17.55 5.26
CA ALA A 557 18.65 -16.19 4.80
C ALA A 557 18.25 -15.28 5.96
N THR A 558 17.29 -15.69 6.79
CA THR A 558 16.92 -14.96 8.02
C THR A 558 18.13 -14.77 8.94
N ALA A 559 18.97 -15.79 9.12
CA ALA A 559 20.18 -15.67 9.93
C ALA A 559 21.22 -14.70 9.34
N VAL A 560 21.37 -14.67 8.02
CA VAL A 560 22.25 -13.71 7.32
C VAL A 560 21.71 -12.29 7.42
N ILE A 561 20.39 -12.08 7.37
CA ILE A 561 19.77 -10.76 7.58
C ILE A 561 20.03 -10.26 9.01
N VAL A 562 19.89 -11.10 10.04
CA VAL A 562 20.26 -10.73 11.42
C VAL A 562 21.75 -10.38 11.52
N TYR A 563 22.61 -11.08 10.77
CA TYR A 563 24.03 -10.72 10.72
C TYR A 563 24.28 -9.41 9.98
N SER A 564 23.53 -9.10 8.92
CA SER A 564 23.55 -7.81 8.23
C SER A 564 23.19 -6.68 9.20
N MET A 565 22.14 -6.86 10.00
CA MET A 565 21.78 -5.93 11.09
C MET A 565 22.95 -5.73 12.07
N CYS A 566 23.60 -6.81 12.52
CA CYS A 566 24.77 -6.70 13.40
C CYS A 566 25.92 -5.92 12.76
N ARG A 567 26.13 -6.05 11.44
CA ARG A 567 27.14 -5.27 10.71
C ARG A 567 26.82 -3.79 10.72
N LEU A 568 25.56 -3.42 10.45
CA LEU A 568 25.10 -2.02 10.47
C LEU A 568 25.24 -1.41 11.86
N VAL A 569 24.87 -2.14 12.92
CA VAL A 569 25.04 -1.68 14.32
C VAL A 569 26.50 -1.45 14.66
N CYS A 570 27.39 -2.37 14.29
CA CYS A 570 28.82 -2.18 14.53
C CYS A 570 29.43 -1.06 13.70
N GLU A 571 28.90 -0.79 12.50
CA GLU A 571 29.32 0.33 11.68
C GLU A 571 28.89 1.67 12.29
N ALA A 572 27.63 1.78 12.74
CA ALA A 572 27.14 2.93 13.48
C ALA A 572 27.94 3.15 14.79
N GLY A 573 28.21 2.08 15.54
CA GLY A 573 29.06 2.14 16.74
C GLY A 573 30.48 2.64 16.45
N ARG A 574 31.10 2.22 15.33
CA ARG A 574 32.41 2.74 14.91
C ARG A 574 32.39 4.20 14.48
N ARG A 575 31.26 4.70 13.96
CA ARG A 575 31.05 6.11 13.63
C ARG A 575 30.76 6.98 14.86
N GLY A 576 30.55 6.37 16.03
CA GLY A 576 30.25 7.09 17.26
C GLY A 576 28.77 7.48 17.40
N ASP A 577 27.85 6.73 16.78
CA ASP A 577 26.41 6.96 16.93
C ASP A 577 25.96 6.64 18.37
N GLU A 578 25.75 7.68 19.18
CA GLU A 578 25.45 7.56 20.61
C GLU A 578 24.13 6.82 20.87
N ALA A 579 23.11 7.04 20.04
CA ALA A 579 21.81 6.39 20.19
C ALA A 579 21.91 4.89 19.92
N VAL A 580 22.58 4.50 18.83
CA VAL A 580 22.79 3.07 18.51
C VAL A 580 23.67 2.39 19.56
N ILE A 581 24.70 3.07 20.08
CA ILE A 581 25.55 2.54 21.15
C ILE A 581 24.74 2.33 22.43
N ALA A 582 23.92 3.31 22.83
CA ALA A 582 23.08 3.21 24.02
C ALA A 582 22.08 2.03 23.90
N ASP A 583 21.42 1.90 22.75
CA ASP A 583 20.51 0.78 22.50
C ASP A 583 21.24 -0.57 22.48
N ALA A 584 22.41 -0.65 21.85
CA ALA A 584 23.22 -1.87 21.83
C ALA A 584 23.62 -2.32 23.24
N ARG A 585 24.11 -1.39 24.08
CA ARG A 585 24.46 -1.65 25.48
C ARG A 585 23.28 -2.24 26.25
N ARG A 586 22.12 -1.56 26.17
CA ARG A 586 20.87 -2.01 26.80
C ARG A 586 20.47 -3.41 26.35
N ILE A 587 20.44 -3.67 25.04
CA ILE A 587 20.04 -4.98 24.48
C ILE A 587 20.99 -6.07 24.98
N THR A 588 22.30 -5.79 25.03
CA THR A 588 23.30 -6.76 25.47
C THR A 588 23.34 -7.01 26.98
N GLY A 589 22.61 -6.20 27.75
CA GLY A 589 22.56 -6.26 29.22
C GLY A 589 23.80 -5.68 29.88
N GLU A 590 24.44 -4.69 29.25
CA GLU A 590 25.61 -4.01 29.81
C GLU A 590 25.20 -3.09 30.98
N PRO A 591 26.04 -2.95 32.02
CA PRO A 591 25.86 -1.94 33.07
C PRO A 591 25.84 -0.51 32.52
N ASP A 592 25.22 0.42 33.26
CA ASP A 592 25.11 1.84 32.86
C ASP A 592 26.48 2.54 32.71
N ASP A 593 27.50 2.08 33.44
CA ASP A 593 28.88 2.58 33.38
C ASP A 593 29.75 1.85 32.33
N SER A 594 29.16 0.95 31.53
CA SER A 594 29.89 0.19 30.52
C SER A 594 30.44 1.08 29.40
N THR A 595 31.70 0.86 29.06
CA THR A 595 32.38 1.49 27.91
C THR A 595 32.24 0.67 26.64
N TYR A 596 31.42 -0.39 26.63
CA TYR A 596 31.24 -1.26 25.47
C TYR A 596 30.80 -0.47 24.24
N ILE A 597 31.46 -0.70 23.11
CA ILE A 597 31.06 -0.17 21.81
C ILE A 597 30.98 -1.37 20.85
N PRO A 598 29.81 -1.62 20.21
CA PRO A 598 29.70 -2.68 19.24
C PRO A 598 30.62 -2.37 18.06
N SER A 599 31.67 -3.17 17.87
CA SER A 599 32.68 -2.94 16.83
C SER A 599 32.94 -4.17 15.96
N ASN A 600 32.77 -5.37 16.53
CA ASN A 600 32.88 -6.65 15.83
C ASN A 600 31.49 -7.30 15.67
N PRO A 601 30.98 -7.45 14.43
CA PRO A 601 29.65 -8.00 14.19
C PRO A 601 29.45 -9.43 14.72
N LYS A 602 30.50 -10.27 14.73
CA LYS A 602 30.40 -11.65 15.22
C LYS A 602 30.26 -11.70 16.74
N GLU A 603 30.96 -10.80 17.41
CA GLU A 603 30.92 -10.66 18.86
C GLU A 603 29.55 -10.14 19.31
N PHE A 604 29.04 -9.11 18.62
CA PHE A 604 27.71 -8.58 18.86
C PHE A 604 26.63 -9.64 18.59
N ALA A 605 26.70 -10.33 17.44
CA ALA A 605 25.82 -11.45 17.12
C ALA A 605 25.85 -12.55 18.19
N ASN A 606 27.00 -12.87 18.77
CA ASN A 606 27.08 -13.86 19.84
C ASN A 606 26.26 -13.47 21.08
N ARG A 607 26.15 -12.18 21.36
CA ARG A 607 25.41 -11.67 22.53
C ARG A 607 23.91 -11.73 22.33
N ILE A 608 23.44 -11.39 21.13
CA ILE A 608 22.02 -11.13 20.86
C ILE A 608 21.37 -12.19 19.98
N PHE A 609 22.10 -13.04 19.26
CA PHE A 609 21.53 -13.97 18.30
C PHE A 609 21.79 -15.42 18.69
N HIS A 610 20.71 -16.16 18.90
CA HIS A 610 20.72 -17.56 19.30
C HIS A 610 20.10 -18.40 18.19
N THR A 611 20.83 -19.42 17.75
CA THR A 611 20.38 -20.36 16.72
C THR A 611 20.25 -21.74 17.34
N CYS A 612 19.28 -22.52 16.89
CA CYS A 612 19.09 -23.89 17.38
C CYS A 612 18.80 -24.85 16.22
N TYR A 613 19.67 -25.84 16.02
CA TYR A 613 19.37 -26.97 15.15
C TYR A 613 18.65 -28.05 15.96
N MET A 614 17.48 -28.48 15.48
CA MET A 614 16.63 -29.45 16.17
C MET A 614 16.37 -30.68 15.28
N GLY A 615 17.33 -31.60 15.29
CA GLY A 615 17.33 -32.80 14.46
C GLY A 615 16.51 -33.96 15.03
N THR A 616 16.21 -34.91 14.15
CA THR A 616 15.59 -36.21 14.46
C THR A 616 16.40 -37.33 13.81
N GLU A 617 16.00 -38.58 14.02
CA GLU A 617 16.58 -39.76 13.35
C GLU A 617 16.54 -39.68 11.82
N ASN A 618 15.61 -38.90 11.26
CA ASN A 618 15.44 -38.71 9.82
C ASN A 618 16.31 -37.58 9.24
N SER A 619 16.91 -36.75 10.10
CA SER A 619 17.64 -35.57 9.66
C SER A 619 19.05 -35.91 9.16
N SER A 620 19.46 -35.31 8.05
CA SER A 620 20.77 -35.58 7.44
C SER A 620 21.92 -34.96 8.23
N ALA A 621 23.11 -35.57 8.09
CA ALA A 621 24.34 -35.00 8.66
C ALA A 621 24.71 -33.67 7.98
N GLU A 622 24.27 -33.47 6.74
CA GLU A 622 24.59 -32.33 5.90
C GLU A 622 23.85 -31.07 6.33
N THR A 623 22.53 -31.14 6.53
CA THR A 623 21.70 -30.01 7.03
C THR A 623 22.20 -29.55 8.41
N ARG A 624 22.47 -30.50 9.30
CA ARG A 624 23.06 -30.25 10.62
C ARG A 624 24.42 -29.56 10.53
N MET A 625 25.31 -30.05 9.67
CA MET A 625 26.62 -29.45 9.46
C MET A 625 26.52 -28.03 8.90
N ARG A 626 25.65 -27.79 7.91
CA ARG A 626 25.43 -26.45 7.33
C ARG A 626 24.95 -25.45 8.38
N ALA A 627 23.96 -25.81 9.18
CA ALA A 627 23.45 -24.95 10.27
C ALA A 627 24.57 -24.57 11.24
N LYS A 628 25.37 -25.55 11.67
CA LYS A 628 26.49 -25.33 12.59
C LYS A 628 27.59 -24.45 11.98
N GLN A 629 27.96 -24.70 10.72
CA GLN A 629 28.98 -23.92 10.01
C GLN A 629 28.55 -22.47 9.81
N LEU A 630 27.30 -22.25 9.38
CA LEU A 630 26.75 -20.90 9.20
C LEU A 630 26.72 -20.15 10.53
N SER A 631 26.19 -20.76 11.59
CA SER A 631 26.13 -20.12 12.91
C SER A 631 27.51 -19.72 13.42
N LYS A 632 28.53 -20.57 13.20
CA LYS A 632 29.92 -20.24 13.51
C LYS A 632 30.46 -19.10 12.65
N ALA A 633 30.13 -19.07 11.36
CA ALA A 633 30.59 -18.04 10.44
C ALA A 633 30.08 -16.64 10.83
N ILE A 634 28.82 -16.54 11.24
CA ILE A 634 28.17 -15.28 11.66
C ILE A 634 28.39 -14.94 13.14
N GLY A 635 28.89 -15.89 13.95
CA GLY A 635 29.20 -15.67 15.37
C GLY A 635 28.03 -15.88 16.34
N ALA A 636 26.87 -16.35 15.87
CA ALA A 636 25.70 -16.58 16.71
C ALA A 636 25.93 -17.72 17.73
N TYR A 637 25.25 -17.63 18.88
CA TYR A 637 25.26 -18.69 19.90
C TYR A 637 24.42 -19.89 19.41
N HIS A 638 25.07 -21.03 19.19
CA HIS A 638 24.43 -22.20 18.58
C HIS A 638 24.13 -23.30 19.58
N VAL A 639 22.90 -23.79 19.56
CA VAL A 639 22.48 -25.02 20.24
C VAL A 639 22.22 -26.10 19.19
N ASP A 640 22.69 -27.30 19.45
CA ASP A 640 22.48 -28.46 18.59
C ASP A 640 21.85 -29.57 19.42
N LEU A 641 20.59 -29.91 19.14
CA LEU A 641 19.83 -30.90 19.89
C LEU A 641 19.21 -31.97 18.98
N ASN A 642 19.04 -33.16 19.54
CA ASN A 642 18.22 -34.22 18.97
C ASN A 642 16.92 -34.33 19.78
N MET A 643 15.77 -34.39 19.11
CA MET A 643 14.45 -34.39 19.75
C MET A 643 13.71 -35.73 19.70
N ASP A 644 14.37 -36.82 19.30
CA ASP A 644 13.73 -38.13 19.14
C ASP A 644 13.10 -38.64 20.44
N SER A 645 13.71 -38.34 21.58
CA SER A 645 13.17 -38.68 22.91
C SER A 645 11.80 -38.03 23.16
N VAL A 646 11.62 -36.77 22.76
CA VAL A 646 10.39 -36.01 22.93
C VAL A 646 9.32 -36.51 21.96
N VAL A 647 9.69 -36.73 20.70
CA VAL A 647 8.80 -37.28 19.67
C VAL A 647 8.30 -38.67 20.09
N THR A 648 9.20 -39.52 20.59
CA THR A 648 8.90 -40.88 21.06
C THR A 648 7.98 -40.86 22.27
N ALA A 649 8.17 -39.92 23.21
CA ALA A 649 7.29 -39.78 24.36
C ALA A 649 5.85 -39.47 23.95
N VAL A 650 5.64 -38.53 23.01
CA VAL A 650 4.30 -38.18 22.50
C VAL A 650 3.66 -39.36 21.78
N ARG A 651 4.41 -40.07 20.93
CA ARG A 651 3.91 -41.27 20.23
C ARG A 651 3.54 -42.40 21.19
N THR A 652 4.39 -42.64 22.20
CA THR A 652 4.14 -43.65 23.24
C THR A 652 2.87 -43.34 24.01
N LEU A 653 2.67 -42.08 24.41
CA LEU A 653 1.45 -41.65 25.10
C LEU A 653 0.20 -41.88 24.23
N PHE A 654 0.24 -41.49 22.96
CA PHE A 654 -0.89 -41.70 22.04
C PHE A 654 -1.25 -43.19 21.93
N GLY A 655 -0.25 -44.06 21.76
CA GLY A 655 -0.47 -45.49 21.69
C GLY A 655 -0.94 -46.13 23.00
N LEU A 656 -0.47 -45.63 24.15
CA LEU A 656 -0.94 -46.07 25.45
C LEU A 656 -2.42 -45.74 25.66
N VAL A 657 -2.86 -44.56 25.25
CA VAL A 657 -4.25 -44.09 25.44
C VAL A 657 -5.22 -44.70 24.42
N THR A 658 -4.80 -44.86 23.17
CA THR A 658 -5.70 -45.27 22.06
C THR A 658 -5.58 -46.74 21.68
N GLY A 659 -4.50 -47.42 22.07
CA GLY A 659 -4.16 -48.76 21.58
C GLY A 659 -3.65 -48.80 20.13
N ALA A 660 -3.54 -47.66 19.45
CA ALA A 660 -3.10 -47.57 18.05
C ALA A 660 -1.73 -46.91 17.91
N GLN A 661 -0.88 -47.42 17.01
CA GLN A 661 0.46 -46.91 16.76
C GLN A 661 0.59 -46.38 15.32
N PRO A 662 0.60 -45.05 15.11
CA PRO A 662 0.71 -44.47 13.78
C PRO A 662 2.07 -44.77 13.14
N ARG A 663 2.05 -45.03 11.83
CA ARG A 663 3.25 -45.36 11.02
C ARG A 663 3.49 -44.33 9.92
N PHE A 664 4.75 -44.16 9.52
CA PHE A 664 5.09 -43.39 8.33
C PHE A 664 4.62 -44.11 7.07
N ARG A 665 4.41 -43.37 5.97
CA ARG A 665 3.99 -43.93 4.68
C ARG A 665 4.97 -44.98 4.18
N SER A 666 6.27 -44.73 4.33
CA SER A 666 7.35 -45.68 3.99
C SER A 666 7.30 -46.98 4.81
N GLN A 667 6.56 -46.99 5.91
CA GLN A 667 6.36 -48.14 6.80
C GLN A 667 4.93 -48.71 6.70
N GLY A 668 4.18 -48.34 5.66
CA GLY A 668 2.81 -48.82 5.40
C GLY A 668 1.70 -48.06 6.12
N GLY A 669 1.98 -46.88 6.67
CA GLY A 669 0.96 -46.00 7.27
C GLY A 669 0.11 -45.26 6.23
N SER A 670 -1.11 -44.87 6.62
CA SER A 670 -1.99 -44.05 5.79
C SER A 670 -1.48 -42.61 5.62
N ASN A 671 -2.05 -41.86 4.67
CA ASN A 671 -1.75 -40.43 4.49
C ASN A 671 -2.03 -39.60 5.76
N ALA A 672 -3.08 -39.95 6.50
CA ALA A 672 -3.43 -39.27 7.74
C ALA A 672 -2.39 -39.51 8.84
N GLU A 673 -1.91 -40.76 8.99
CA GLU A 673 -0.86 -41.11 9.94
C GLU A 673 0.46 -40.42 9.60
N ASN A 674 0.85 -40.45 8.32
CA ASN A 674 2.08 -39.82 7.85
C ASN A 674 2.09 -38.32 8.16
N LEU A 675 1.01 -37.63 7.77
CA LEU A 675 0.85 -36.20 8.02
C LEU A 675 0.82 -35.88 9.53
N ALA A 676 0.16 -36.71 10.34
CA ALA A 676 0.13 -36.53 11.79
C ALA A 676 1.53 -36.64 12.41
N LEU A 677 2.33 -37.65 12.02
CA LEU A 677 3.69 -37.85 12.52
C LEU A 677 4.63 -36.69 12.14
N GLN A 678 4.54 -36.19 10.91
CA GLN A 678 5.31 -35.01 10.48
C GLN A 678 4.88 -33.76 11.27
N ASN A 679 3.57 -33.55 11.45
CA ASN A 679 3.04 -32.43 12.21
C ASN A 679 3.44 -32.44 13.69
N ILE A 680 3.54 -33.61 14.32
CA ILE A 680 4.01 -33.72 15.71
C ILE A 680 5.44 -33.18 15.81
N GLN A 681 6.34 -33.61 14.92
CA GLN A 681 7.72 -33.12 14.90
C GLN A 681 7.78 -31.61 14.67
N ALA A 682 7.03 -31.09 13.71
CA ALA A 682 6.97 -29.65 13.42
C ALA A 682 6.46 -28.83 14.63
N ARG A 683 5.40 -29.29 15.32
CA ARG A 683 4.85 -28.60 16.49
C ARG A 683 5.77 -28.66 17.71
N LEU A 684 6.48 -29.77 17.90
CA LEU A 684 7.49 -29.89 18.95
C LEU A 684 8.66 -28.92 18.74
N ARG A 685 9.10 -28.71 17.49
CA ARG A 685 10.09 -27.65 17.16
C ARG A 685 9.61 -26.27 17.59
N MET A 686 8.35 -25.94 17.32
CA MET A 686 7.76 -24.67 17.75
C MET A 686 7.77 -24.54 19.28
N MET A 687 7.24 -25.53 19.99
CA MET A 687 7.21 -25.52 21.46
C MET A 687 8.60 -25.35 22.07
N LEU A 688 9.59 -26.13 21.59
CA LEU A 688 10.97 -26.02 22.04
C LEU A 688 11.56 -24.64 21.70
N SER A 689 11.28 -24.08 20.53
CA SER A 689 11.77 -22.76 20.14
C SER A 689 11.38 -21.68 21.15
N TYR A 690 10.11 -21.65 21.57
CA TYR A 690 9.65 -20.69 22.58
C TYR A 690 10.25 -20.95 23.97
N MET A 691 10.39 -22.21 24.36
CA MET A 691 11.04 -22.57 25.63
C MET A 691 12.49 -22.07 25.67
N PHE A 692 13.27 -22.34 24.61
CA PHE A 692 14.66 -21.90 24.51
C PHE A 692 14.76 -20.37 24.41
N ALA A 693 13.88 -19.72 23.65
CA ALA A 693 13.86 -18.26 23.56
C ALA A 693 13.64 -17.57 24.92
N GLN A 694 12.87 -18.18 25.81
CA GLN A 694 12.61 -17.66 27.16
C GLN A 694 13.71 -17.98 28.17
N LEU A 695 14.45 -19.08 27.99
CA LEU A 695 15.37 -19.61 29.00
C LEU A 695 16.85 -19.51 28.62
N LEU A 696 17.22 -19.38 27.35
CA LEU A 696 18.62 -19.27 26.94
C LEU A 696 19.33 -18.04 27.52
N PRO A 697 18.70 -16.84 27.62
CA PRO A 697 19.32 -15.73 28.35
C PRO A 697 19.65 -16.12 29.79
N TRP A 698 18.72 -16.78 30.49
CA TRP A 698 18.92 -17.26 31.87
C TRP A 698 20.06 -18.28 31.98
N VAL A 699 20.14 -19.24 31.06
CA VAL A 699 21.27 -20.21 30.97
C VAL A 699 22.61 -19.48 30.82
N ARG A 700 22.61 -18.35 30.13
CA ARG A 700 23.80 -17.51 29.91
C ARG A 700 23.99 -16.44 30.98
N GLN A 701 23.32 -16.56 32.13
CA GLN A 701 23.38 -15.61 33.25
C GLN A 701 22.98 -14.18 32.85
N LYS A 702 22.09 -14.06 31.86
CA LYS A 702 21.48 -12.81 31.41
C LYS A 702 20.00 -12.78 31.78
N SER A 703 19.46 -11.59 31.99
CA SER A 703 18.03 -11.36 32.14
C SER A 703 17.34 -11.22 30.79
N GLY A 704 16.00 -11.22 30.78
CA GLY A 704 15.20 -10.97 29.59
C GLY A 704 14.78 -12.22 28.81
N GLY A 705 14.39 -11.99 27.55
CA GLY A 705 13.88 -13.00 26.63
C GLY A 705 14.23 -12.67 25.17
N LEU A 706 14.09 -13.66 24.29
CA LEU A 706 14.42 -13.55 22.87
C LEU A 706 13.14 -13.54 22.02
N LEU A 707 13.15 -12.75 20.95
CA LEU A 707 12.12 -12.80 19.90
C LEU A 707 12.34 -14.03 19.02
N VAL A 708 11.32 -14.87 18.89
CA VAL A 708 11.36 -16.04 17.99
C VAL A 708 11.13 -15.58 16.55
N LEU A 709 12.11 -15.85 15.69
CA LEU A 709 12.02 -15.55 14.26
C LEU A 709 11.41 -16.73 13.50
N GLY A 710 10.43 -16.43 12.65
CA GLY A 710 9.93 -17.35 11.63
C GLY A 710 10.73 -17.21 10.33
N SER A 711 10.72 -18.27 9.51
CA SER A 711 11.40 -18.30 8.20
C SER A 711 10.46 -18.80 7.11
N ALA A 712 9.19 -18.37 7.12
CA ALA A 712 8.28 -18.61 6.02
C ALA A 712 8.54 -17.59 4.91
N ASN A 713 8.59 -18.06 3.66
CA ASN A 713 8.79 -17.24 2.47
C ASN A 713 7.47 -17.00 1.72
N VAL A 714 7.54 -16.17 0.67
CA VAL A 714 6.42 -15.90 -0.23
C VAL A 714 6.42 -16.87 -1.42
N ASP A 715 7.59 -17.31 -1.90
CA ASP A 715 7.89 -18.42 -2.85
C ASP A 715 9.42 -18.74 -2.76
N GLU A 716 9.93 -19.88 -3.27
CA GLU A 716 11.36 -20.27 -3.20
C GLU A 716 12.04 -20.45 -4.59
N SER A 717 13.36 -20.45 -4.66
CA SER A 717 14.12 -21.17 -5.70
C SER A 717 15.55 -21.38 -5.19
N PHE A 718 16.19 -22.51 -5.53
CA PHE A 718 17.42 -22.97 -4.88
C PHE A 718 18.65 -22.90 -5.81
N LEU A 719 19.85 -22.60 -5.25
CA LEU A 719 21.09 -22.45 -6.03
C LEU A 719 21.90 -23.75 -6.28
N THR A 720 21.88 -24.79 -5.44
CA THR A 720 22.62 -26.08 -5.68
C THR A 720 22.17 -27.38 -4.95
N ALA A 721 21.21 -27.40 -4.03
CA ALA A 721 20.79 -28.54 -3.21
C ALA A 721 19.26 -28.68 -3.22
N VAL A 722 18.75 -29.90 -3.07
CA VAL A 722 17.31 -30.16 -3.15
C VAL A 722 16.61 -29.66 -1.88
N PRO A 723 15.60 -28.76 -1.97
CA PRO A 723 14.76 -28.39 -0.83
C PRO A 723 14.02 -29.62 -0.32
N THR A 724 14.20 -29.94 0.97
CA THR A 724 13.59 -31.11 1.60
C THR A 724 13.33 -30.86 3.08
N ALA A 725 12.14 -31.25 3.55
CA ALA A 725 11.74 -31.09 4.95
C ALA A 725 12.33 -32.17 5.90
N GLU A 726 12.92 -33.26 5.38
CA GLU A 726 13.52 -34.37 6.16
C GLU A 726 12.67 -34.85 7.36
N LEU A 727 11.33 -34.92 7.21
CA LEU A 727 10.40 -35.29 8.29
C LEU A 727 9.98 -36.77 8.27
N GLU A 728 10.34 -37.50 7.22
CA GLU A 728 10.04 -38.93 7.05
C GLU A 728 11.28 -39.71 6.57
N PRO A 729 11.34 -41.04 6.78
CA PRO A 729 12.50 -41.83 6.40
C PRO A 729 12.75 -41.79 4.88
N ILE A 730 13.95 -41.37 4.49
CA ILE A 730 14.41 -41.39 3.10
C ILE A 730 14.57 -42.85 2.63
N THR A 731 14.08 -43.17 1.44
CA THR A 731 14.27 -44.51 0.83
C THR A 731 15.11 -44.40 -0.43
N LYS A 732 15.64 -45.52 -0.93
CA LYS A 732 16.49 -45.56 -2.15
C LYS A 732 15.83 -44.93 -3.39
N ASN A 733 14.51 -44.85 -3.43
CA ASN A 733 13.71 -44.36 -4.56
C ASN A 733 12.89 -43.09 -4.24
N TYR A 734 13.02 -42.52 -3.04
CA TYR A 734 12.18 -41.40 -2.61
C TYR A 734 12.93 -40.46 -1.66
N VAL A 735 13.05 -39.21 -2.09
CA VAL A 735 13.49 -38.06 -1.30
C VAL A 735 12.34 -37.07 -1.32
N GLN A 736 11.91 -36.60 -0.14
CA GLN A 736 10.85 -35.61 -0.03
C GLN A 736 11.32 -34.30 -0.69
N SER A 737 10.55 -33.74 -1.62
CA SER A 737 10.85 -32.47 -2.28
C SER A 737 9.63 -31.56 -2.21
N ASP A 738 9.85 -30.31 -1.84
CA ASP A 738 8.76 -29.36 -1.55
C ASP A 738 7.92 -29.06 -2.81
N GLU A 739 8.56 -28.89 -3.98
CA GLU A 739 7.85 -28.71 -5.26
C GLU A 739 7.03 -29.94 -5.68
N ALA A 740 7.55 -31.13 -5.41
CA ALA A 740 6.84 -32.38 -5.69
C ALA A 740 5.61 -32.54 -4.79
N ASP A 741 5.72 -32.16 -3.51
CA ASP A 741 4.60 -32.15 -2.56
C ASP A 741 3.54 -31.09 -2.91
N MET A 742 3.95 -29.92 -3.42
CA MET A 742 3.03 -28.87 -3.88
C MET A 742 2.36 -29.19 -5.23
N GLY A 743 2.99 -30.02 -6.06
CA GLY A 743 2.52 -30.32 -7.41
C GLY A 743 2.70 -29.17 -8.42
N MET A 744 3.53 -28.19 -8.07
CA MET A 744 3.90 -27.04 -8.91
C MET A 744 5.29 -26.53 -8.52
N THR A 745 6.01 -25.96 -9.49
CA THR A 745 7.29 -25.32 -9.19
C THR A 745 7.06 -23.97 -8.53
N TYR A 746 8.08 -23.45 -7.85
CA TYR A 746 7.96 -22.12 -7.26
C TYR A 746 7.91 -21.00 -8.31
N ASP A 747 8.55 -21.17 -9.47
CA ASP A 747 8.40 -20.23 -10.59
C ASP A 747 6.94 -20.12 -11.04
N GLU A 748 6.25 -21.26 -11.15
CA GLU A 748 4.82 -21.30 -11.44
C GLU A 748 4.01 -20.63 -10.32
N LEU A 749 4.32 -20.93 -9.05
CA LEU A 749 3.64 -20.36 -7.88
C LEU A 749 3.77 -18.84 -7.83
N SER A 750 4.96 -18.32 -8.15
CA SER A 750 5.25 -16.88 -8.20
C SER A 750 4.48 -16.18 -9.32
N VAL A 751 4.33 -16.83 -10.48
CA VAL A 751 3.42 -16.35 -11.55
C VAL A 751 1.97 -16.33 -11.07
N PHE A 752 1.48 -17.40 -10.43
CA PHE A 752 0.13 -17.43 -9.88
C PHE A 752 -0.10 -16.34 -8.82
N GLY A 753 0.88 -16.12 -7.94
CA GLY A 753 0.87 -15.06 -6.92
C GLY A 753 0.70 -13.67 -7.54
N ARG A 754 1.52 -13.33 -8.54
CA ARG A 754 1.44 -12.06 -9.28
C ARG A 754 0.13 -11.91 -10.04
N LEU A 755 -0.29 -12.92 -10.81
CA LEU A 755 -1.56 -12.90 -11.54
C LEU A 755 -2.73 -12.66 -10.58
N ARG A 756 -2.77 -13.38 -9.45
CA ARG A 756 -3.82 -13.26 -8.44
C ARG A 756 -3.84 -11.88 -7.77
N LYS A 757 -2.69 -11.41 -7.28
CA LYS A 757 -2.63 -10.25 -6.38
C LYS A 757 -2.26 -8.95 -7.08
N VAL A 758 -1.31 -8.94 -8.02
CA VAL A 758 -0.93 -7.73 -8.76
C VAL A 758 -1.96 -7.46 -9.85
N GLU A 759 -2.20 -8.46 -10.69
CA GLU A 759 -3.10 -8.34 -11.86
C GLU A 759 -4.57 -8.64 -11.56
N LYS A 760 -4.89 -8.92 -10.29
CA LYS A 760 -6.25 -9.06 -9.76
C LYS A 760 -7.06 -10.17 -10.46
N CYS A 761 -6.40 -11.24 -10.90
CA CYS A 761 -7.04 -12.34 -11.61
C CYS A 761 -7.72 -13.35 -10.65
N GLY A 762 -8.96 -13.72 -10.97
CA GLY A 762 -9.63 -14.91 -10.43
C GLY A 762 -9.35 -16.16 -11.29
N PRO A 763 -9.91 -17.34 -10.95
CA PRO A 763 -9.54 -18.60 -11.61
C PRO A 763 -9.65 -18.55 -13.15
N TYR A 764 -10.78 -18.04 -13.65
CA TYR A 764 -11.01 -17.98 -15.09
C TYR A 764 -10.07 -17.00 -15.81
N SER A 765 -9.84 -15.81 -15.23
CA SER A 765 -8.96 -14.82 -15.87
C SER A 765 -7.49 -15.24 -15.82
N THR A 766 -7.06 -15.90 -14.74
CA THR A 766 -5.74 -16.54 -14.65
C THR A 766 -5.57 -17.57 -15.76
N PHE A 767 -6.56 -18.46 -15.95
CA PHE A 767 -6.55 -19.42 -17.06
C PHE A 767 -6.42 -18.74 -18.42
N THR A 768 -7.25 -17.72 -18.71
CA THR A 768 -7.18 -17.03 -20.01
C THR A 768 -5.83 -16.36 -20.26
N LYS A 769 -5.18 -15.79 -19.24
CA LYS A 769 -3.84 -15.19 -19.39
C LYS A 769 -2.78 -16.24 -19.64
N LEU A 770 -2.79 -17.32 -18.86
CA LEU A 770 -1.83 -18.41 -19.00
C LEU A 770 -1.98 -19.17 -20.32
N ILE A 771 -3.16 -19.19 -20.93
CA ILE A 771 -3.33 -19.69 -22.31
C ILE A 771 -2.46 -18.90 -23.30
N HIS A 772 -2.35 -17.58 -23.12
CA HIS A 772 -1.50 -16.75 -23.98
C HIS A 772 -0.01 -16.92 -23.65
N GLU A 773 0.34 -17.02 -22.37
CA GLU A 773 1.74 -17.09 -21.92
C GLU A 773 2.35 -18.50 -22.04
N TRP A 774 1.61 -19.53 -21.64
CA TRP A 774 2.07 -20.92 -21.57
C TRP A 774 1.54 -21.79 -22.71
N GLY A 775 0.61 -21.30 -23.53
CA GLY A 775 -0.03 -22.09 -24.60
C GLY A 775 0.92 -22.59 -25.70
N ALA A 776 2.16 -22.09 -25.74
CA ALA A 776 3.21 -22.61 -26.61
C ALA A 776 3.88 -23.88 -26.06
N ALA A 777 3.81 -24.11 -24.75
CA ALA A 777 4.47 -25.21 -24.04
C ALA A 777 3.48 -26.21 -23.42
N LEU A 778 2.28 -25.76 -23.04
CA LEU A 778 1.25 -26.56 -22.38
C LEU A 778 -0.07 -26.49 -23.14
N SER A 779 -0.78 -27.61 -23.20
CA SER A 779 -2.14 -27.67 -23.75
C SER A 779 -3.13 -26.89 -22.86
N PRO A 780 -4.27 -26.43 -23.41
CA PRO A 780 -5.31 -25.78 -22.62
C PRO A 780 -5.79 -26.60 -21.41
N LEU A 781 -5.87 -27.94 -21.55
CA LEU A 781 -6.28 -28.82 -20.46
C LEU A 781 -5.24 -28.87 -19.32
N GLN A 782 -3.95 -28.93 -19.64
CA GLN A 782 -2.89 -28.91 -18.63
C GLN A 782 -2.85 -27.57 -17.87
N ILE A 783 -3.05 -26.46 -18.58
CA ILE A 783 -3.12 -25.12 -17.95
C ILE A 783 -4.36 -25.06 -17.04
N ALA A 784 -5.50 -25.58 -17.49
CA ALA A 784 -6.71 -25.66 -16.68
C ALA A 784 -6.49 -26.46 -15.39
N GLU A 785 -5.82 -27.61 -15.45
CA GLU A 785 -5.50 -28.44 -14.28
C GLU A 785 -4.61 -27.68 -13.27
N LYS A 786 -3.54 -27.04 -13.73
CA LYS A 786 -2.64 -26.25 -12.88
C LYS A 786 -3.36 -25.09 -12.19
N VAL A 787 -4.17 -24.34 -12.94
CA VAL A 787 -4.97 -23.23 -12.39
C VAL A 787 -5.95 -23.74 -11.32
N LYS A 788 -6.67 -24.84 -11.60
CA LYS A 788 -7.61 -25.41 -10.64
C LYS A 788 -6.92 -25.92 -9.39
N LEU A 789 -5.77 -26.57 -9.52
CA LEU A 789 -4.96 -27.05 -8.40
C LEU A 789 -4.54 -25.88 -7.50
N PHE A 790 -3.98 -24.82 -8.07
CA PHE A 790 -3.57 -23.62 -7.33
C PHE A 790 -4.73 -23.01 -6.54
N PHE A 791 -5.87 -22.72 -7.19
CA PHE A 791 -7.00 -22.09 -6.51
C PHE A 791 -7.65 -23.01 -5.46
N PHE A 792 -7.69 -24.33 -5.71
CA PHE A 792 -8.18 -25.30 -4.73
C PHE A 792 -7.31 -25.33 -3.47
N GLU A 793 -5.98 -25.41 -3.63
CA GLU A 793 -5.04 -25.41 -2.51
C GLU A 793 -5.00 -24.07 -1.77
N HIS A 794 -5.05 -22.96 -2.50
CA HIS A 794 -5.16 -21.62 -1.94
C HIS A 794 -6.40 -21.51 -1.03
N ALA A 795 -7.57 -21.91 -1.54
CA ALA A 795 -8.83 -21.84 -0.81
C ALA A 795 -8.84 -22.74 0.43
N ARG A 796 -8.34 -23.97 0.33
CA ARG A 796 -8.30 -24.92 1.44
C ARG A 796 -7.36 -24.48 2.56
N ASN A 797 -6.22 -23.88 2.21
CA ASN A 797 -5.19 -23.48 3.15
C ASN A 797 -5.31 -22.03 3.64
N ARG A 798 -6.23 -21.21 3.10
CA ARG A 798 -6.33 -19.79 3.45
C ARG A 798 -6.49 -19.50 4.94
N HIS A 799 -7.19 -20.37 5.67
CA HIS A 799 -7.34 -20.25 7.13
C HIS A 799 -6.00 -20.23 7.90
N LYS A 800 -4.91 -20.76 7.33
CA LYS A 800 -3.58 -20.66 7.94
C LYS A 800 -3.04 -19.23 7.93
N MET A 801 -3.44 -18.42 6.95
CA MET A 801 -2.98 -17.03 6.81
C MET A 801 -3.57 -16.10 7.88
N THR A 802 -4.70 -16.45 8.48
CA THR A 802 -5.34 -15.61 9.50
C THR A 802 -4.58 -15.60 10.82
N THR A 803 -3.74 -16.61 11.06
CA THR A 803 -2.93 -16.78 12.28
C THR A 803 -1.42 -16.82 11.99
N LEU A 804 -1.01 -16.53 10.75
CA LEU A 804 0.40 -16.49 10.40
C LEU A 804 1.10 -15.33 11.12
N THR A 805 2.35 -15.57 11.51
CA THR A 805 3.21 -14.56 12.14
C THR A 805 3.30 -13.30 11.28
N PRO A 806 3.21 -12.09 11.87
CA PRO A 806 3.48 -10.85 11.15
C PRO A 806 4.86 -10.88 10.49
N SER A 807 4.92 -10.50 9.23
CA SER A 807 6.14 -10.53 8.41
C SER A 807 6.44 -9.16 7.85
N TYR A 808 7.73 -8.84 7.71
CA TYR A 808 8.19 -7.68 6.95
C TYR A 808 7.49 -7.61 5.59
N HIS A 809 6.96 -6.44 5.23
CA HIS A 809 6.37 -6.23 3.92
C HIS A 809 7.46 -5.89 2.90
N ALA A 810 7.59 -6.71 1.85
CA ALA A 810 8.54 -6.49 0.75
C ALA A 810 7.84 -6.60 -0.61
N GLU A 811 7.12 -7.69 -0.84
CA GLU A 811 6.53 -8.00 -2.15
C GLU A 811 5.12 -7.44 -2.31
N SER A 812 4.84 -6.87 -3.50
CA SER A 812 3.54 -6.32 -3.90
C SER A 812 2.44 -7.39 -4.08
N TYR A 813 2.79 -8.67 -3.93
CA TYR A 813 1.88 -9.79 -4.03
C TYR A 813 1.71 -10.60 -2.73
N SER A 814 2.11 -10.03 -1.58
CA SER A 814 1.98 -10.67 -0.27
C SER A 814 0.56 -11.24 -0.02
N PRO A 815 0.44 -12.47 0.55
CA PRO A 815 -0.84 -13.06 0.92
C PRO A 815 -1.31 -12.65 2.32
N ASP A 816 -0.65 -11.73 3.03
CA ASP A 816 -1.02 -11.35 4.39
C ASP A 816 -2.51 -10.96 4.53
N ASP A 817 -3.19 -11.59 5.49
CA ASP A 817 -4.63 -11.40 5.70
C ASP A 817 -4.97 -10.21 6.61
N ASN A 818 -4.02 -9.79 7.45
CA ASN A 818 -4.27 -8.78 8.48
C ASN A 818 -4.35 -7.35 7.93
N ARG A 819 -3.60 -7.05 6.86
CA ARG A 819 -3.50 -5.71 6.26
C ARG A 819 -3.57 -5.73 4.74
N PHE A 820 -2.71 -6.47 4.07
CA PHE A 820 -2.46 -6.25 2.65
C PHE A 820 -3.47 -6.94 1.70
N ASP A 821 -3.92 -8.15 2.03
CA ASP A 821 -4.76 -8.99 1.18
C ASP A 821 -5.97 -9.54 1.91
N LEU A 822 -6.95 -8.68 2.19
CA LEU A 822 -8.21 -9.11 2.79
C LEU A 822 -8.97 -10.08 1.90
N ARG A 823 -9.28 -11.25 2.42
CA ARG A 823 -9.95 -12.32 1.69
C ARG A 823 -10.84 -13.14 2.63
N PRO A 824 -11.90 -13.79 2.13
CA PRO A 824 -12.53 -14.88 2.86
C PRO A 824 -11.47 -15.92 3.25
N PHE A 825 -11.70 -16.64 4.34
CA PHE A 825 -10.91 -17.83 4.71
C PHE A 825 -11.73 -19.13 4.65
N LEU A 826 -13.06 -19.00 4.51
CA LEU A 826 -13.98 -20.10 4.26
C LEU A 826 -14.51 -19.99 2.82
N TYR A 827 -13.99 -20.84 1.94
CA TYR A 827 -14.34 -20.85 0.52
C TYR A 827 -15.11 -22.12 0.10
N PRO A 828 -15.93 -22.04 -0.96
CA PRO A 828 -16.25 -23.20 -1.77
C PRO A 828 -14.99 -23.61 -2.56
N SER A 829 -14.12 -24.42 -1.95
CA SER A 829 -12.76 -24.69 -2.46
C SER A 829 -12.67 -25.24 -3.89
N ARG A 830 -13.75 -25.81 -4.42
CA ARG A 830 -13.83 -26.33 -5.79
C ARG A 830 -14.34 -25.33 -6.83
N PHE A 831 -14.67 -24.09 -6.45
CA PHE A 831 -15.09 -23.00 -7.34
C PHE A 831 -15.99 -23.48 -8.51
N PRO A 832 -17.14 -24.12 -8.23
CA PRO A 832 -17.84 -24.97 -9.20
C PRO A 832 -18.26 -24.23 -10.48
N TRP A 833 -18.60 -22.94 -10.37
CA TRP A 833 -18.93 -22.11 -11.52
C TRP A 833 -17.70 -21.78 -12.36
N GLN A 834 -16.64 -21.28 -11.72
CA GLN A 834 -15.42 -20.85 -12.39
C GLN A 834 -14.71 -22.03 -13.04
N PHE A 835 -14.64 -23.18 -12.37
CA PHE A 835 -13.97 -24.38 -12.89
C PHE A 835 -14.73 -24.97 -14.07
N ARG A 836 -16.08 -25.01 -14.02
CA ARG A 836 -16.89 -25.42 -15.18
C ARG A 836 -16.63 -24.54 -16.40
N LYS A 837 -16.56 -23.21 -16.21
CA LYS A 837 -16.27 -22.28 -17.31
C LYS A 837 -14.87 -22.49 -17.89
N ILE A 838 -13.88 -22.79 -17.05
CA ILE A 838 -12.53 -23.17 -17.49
C ILE A 838 -12.60 -24.44 -18.33
N ASP A 839 -13.32 -25.47 -17.89
CA ASP A 839 -13.46 -26.75 -18.60
C ASP A 839 -14.09 -26.60 -19.98
N GLU A 840 -15.19 -25.84 -20.08
CA GLU A 840 -15.87 -25.57 -21.34
C GLU A 840 -14.94 -24.90 -22.37
N VAL A 841 -14.15 -23.92 -21.92
CA VAL A 841 -13.24 -23.16 -22.80
C VAL A 841 -11.98 -23.97 -23.13
N ALA A 842 -11.41 -24.68 -22.16
CA ALA A 842 -10.24 -25.53 -22.37
C ALA A 842 -10.54 -26.65 -23.39
N ALA A 843 -11.75 -27.23 -23.36
CA ALA A 843 -12.18 -28.23 -24.31
C ALA A 843 -12.41 -27.68 -25.73
N ALA A 844 -12.77 -26.39 -25.86
CA ALA A 844 -13.03 -25.74 -27.15
C ALA A 844 -11.77 -25.18 -27.83
N LEU A 845 -10.69 -24.92 -27.07
CA LEU A 845 -9.47 -24.33 -27.59
C LEU A 845 -8.56 -25.38 -28.26
N PRO A 846 -7.96 -25.07 -29.42
CA PRO A 846 -7.01 -25.97 -30.06
C PRO A 846 -5.70 -26.07 -29.26
N ASP A 847 -5.12 -27.26 -29.22
CA ASP A 847 -3.81 -27.47 -28.61
C ASP A 847 -2.69 -26.97 -29.53
N ARG A 848 -2.02 -25.90 -29.11
CA ARG A 848 -0.92 -25.27 -29.85
C ARG A 848 0.46 -25.75 -29.40
N SER A 849 0.54 -26.51 -28.30
CA SER A 849 1.82 -27.03 -27.78
C SER A 849 2.47 -28.05 -28.72
N ILE A 850 1.66 -28.73 -29.54
CA ILE A 850 2.08 -29.77 -30.47
C ILE A 850 2.60 -29.18 -31.81
N GLN A 851 2.17 -27.97 -32.19
CA GLN A 851 2.61 -27.34 -33.46
C GLN A 851 4.12 -27.03 -33.49
N ASN A 852 4.72 -26.72 -32.34
CA ASN A 852 6.17 -26.46 -32.23
C ASN A 852 7.04 -27.73 -32.33
N ILE A 853 6.45 -28.92 -32.22
CA ILE A 853 7.16 -30.20 -32.43
C ILE A 853 7.24 -30.48 -33.93
N VAL A 854 6.17 -30.22 -34.68
CA VAL A 854 6.09 -30.50 -36.13
C VAL A 854 6.97 -29.56 -36.96
N ASP A 855 7.21 -28.33 -36.52
CA ASP A 855 8.12 -27.40 -37.21
C ASP A 855 9.61 -27.66 -36.91
N LYS A 856 9.95 -28.42 -35.86
CA LYS A 856 11.34 -28.87 -35.64
C LYS A 856 11.70 -30.05 -36.56
N ASP A 857 10.78 -30.96 -36.80
CA ASP A 857 10.98 -32.08 -37.73
C ASP A 857 10.99 -31.66 -39.22
N LYS A 858 10.71 -30.39 -39.53
CA LYS A 858 10.86 -29.81 -40.87
C LYS A 858 12.16 -29.04 -41.09
N ILE A 859 13.03 -28.99 -40.07
CA ILE A 859 14.35 -28.32 -40.12
C ILE A 859 15.50 -29.33 -39.89
N GLU A 860 15.24 -30.64 -39.98
CA GLU A 860 16.32 -31.65 -40.16
C GLU A 860 16.59 -31.96 -41.64
#